data_AF-A0A507AV62-F1
#
_entry.id   AF-A0A507AV62-F1
#
_cell.length_a   1.000
_cell.length_b   1.000
_cell.length_c   1.000
_cell.angle_alpha   90.00
_cell.angle_beta   90.00
_cell.angle_gamma   90.00
#
_symmetry.space_group_name_H-M   'P 1'
#
loop_
_entity.id
_entity.type
_entity.pdbx_description
1 polymer ?
#
loop_
_entity_poly.entity_id
_entity_poly.type
_entity_poly.pdbx_seq_one_letter_code
_entity_poly.pdbx_strand_id
1 'polypeptide(L)'
;MSNKRPNFLIIVADDLGFSDVGCFGGEIRTPNVDKLAAKGHRFTDFHAAAACSPTRAMIMTGTDHHIAGLGNLIEWTMHNGQNTTKGGALETAPQRGMPGYEGYLNERVVALPEIMRDGGYHTIMSGKWHLGLTPERSPHQRGFKRSFAHLPACSNHYAFQPELNEEQPPRFLEATSIPLHMEDDHYVNKLPEGWYSSNGYGDIMLKYLKEWKEGEDKDAPFFAYFPFTAPHWPLQAPQEYIKNYRGVYDDGPDALRLRRLAQLKKMGLVPEDVNPHPVSAEDSPEWEDMTPEQRAKSARAMECFAGMVECIDANVGKVMDYLESVGELDNTFVCFMSDNGAEGAAYEAYPIVQTTVMDHLRQYYDNSLENLGNGNSFIWYGPRWAQASTAPSRLYKAFTTEGGIRVPFVVKYPKSFEPASGEAAKPITHRFATVMDLAPTVLDMAGLTHPAPTYKGREVVTMRGESMVPFLKGTKEGVHDKEFIQGWETCGRAAIRKGDWKAVWIPKPKGPERWQLYDLSTDKGEIEDLSEKEPERLKELLKLWDQYVLETGVVTLCPDQGRFVEAMEEQMTENGWMEYEYWHKGAQPGMENMQKFICKPPRFERTIKAIIVVGEFFISGFNIVLPGLGDALSIPADSRTWPASVFTLVTGAFLLPFARLADMYGGYLVFNAGLVWFLIWSVIASFSCDYVMLIFCRALQGLGPAAVGPATIMMLGRVYRPGPRKNLVFCLYGASAPLGFFFGIFVGGVASEYLSWKWYFWIGAMVLGLTVLTAIFSMPRDKKADLPTDLRMDWLGVVTTVPGLLLVVFAFTDGGHAPRGWATPYICVTFILGVAFLGLAVYVEGWVARQPLFSTALLRPKYMKLLVVTLFASYGIFGLYLFYASFYIELVMHAGPLQAAAWFTPMAAGGLIIATIGGFTLHLLPGRMLLLIAGAGHLVAMLLFAIIPENGSYWAYVMPAMIGATVGIDIIYNVTTIFITTSLPRDRQGEAGALINCIIALGISFFLGLADLAVASNEHLGTRGSFKVAFWFGVGLSGASLVAFAFIKIGSAKSELTHEERVNLETLGPGHVLSNGHDMVARHSASGQELSHDTGT
;
A
#
# COMPACT_ATOMS: atom_id res chain seq x y z
N MET A 1 -46.82 32.48 0.77
CA MET A 1 -45.49 33.07 0.56
C MET A 1 -44.87 32.34 -0.61
N SER A 2 -44.30 33.03 -1.61
CA SER A 2 -43.86 32.36 -2.84
C SER A 2 -42.76 31.34 -2.55
N ASN A 3 -42.87 30.18 -3.20
CA ASN A 3 -42.04 28.99 -3.01
C ASN A 3 -40.67 29.14 -3.70
N LYS A 4 -39.99 30.30 -3.55
CA LYS A 4 -38.72 30.60 -4.22
C LYS A 4 -37.60 29.82 -3.55
N ARG A 5 -36.82 29.06 -4.32
CA ARG A 5 -35.61 28.38 -3.82
C ARG A 5 -34.58 29.44 -3.34
N PRO A 6 -33.81 29.16 -2.27
CA PRO A 6 -32.84 30.12 -1.75
C PRO A 6 -31.63 30.27 -2.67
N ASN A 7 -30.93 31.40 -2.57
CA ASN A 7 -29.58 31.54 -3.13
C ASN A 7 -28.52 31.10 -2.10
N PHE A 8 -27.30 30.85 -2.54
CA PHE A 8 -26.20 30.45 -1.65
C PHE A 8 -24.95 31.29 -1.92
N LEU A 9 -24.34 31.83 -0.86
CA LEU A 9 -23.07 32.53 -0.88
C LEU A 9 -22.14 31.92 0.19
N ILE A 10 -21.13 31.19 -0.27
CA ILE A 10 -20.17 30.49 0.58
C ILE A 10 -18.85 31.27 0.56
N ILE A 11 -18.52 31.94 1.66
CA ILE A 11 -17.35 32.81 1.78
C ILE A 11 -16.28 32.09 2.60
N VAL A 12 -15.07 31.97 2.05
CA VAL A 12 -13.96 31.26 2.71
C VAL A 12 -12.74 32.17 2.78
N ALA A 13 -12.24 32.42 3.98
CA ALA A 13 -10.94 33.05 4.24
C ALA A 13 -9.85 31.97 4.36
N ASP A 14 -8.64 32.30 3.93
CA ASP A 14 -7.49 31.38 3.80
C ASP A 14 -6.52 31.61 4.96
N ASP A 15 -6.44 30.66 5.90
CA ASP A 15 -5.64 30.73 7.15
C ASP A 15 -6.07 31.78 8.20
N LEU A 16 -7.34 32.20 8.18
CA LEU A 16 -7.89 33.09 9.21
C LEU A 16 -8.04 32.35 10.55
N GLY A 17 -7.54 32.93 11.62
CA GLY A 17 -7.62 32.33 12.95
C GLY A 17 -8.99 32.49 13.63
N PHE A 18 -9.25 31.62 14.60
CA PHE A 18 -10.55 31.50 15.27
C PHE A 18 -11.07 32.80 15.87
N SER A 19 -10.19 33.59 16.50
CA SER A 19 -10.58 34.83 17.19
C SER A 19 -10.30 36.12 16.43
N ASP A 20 -9.97 36.06 15.13
CA ASP A 20 -9.52 37.24 14.37
C ASP A 20 -10.62 38.25 14.04
N VAL A 21 -11.83 37.78 13.79
CA VAL A 21 -12.98 38.65 13.50
C VAL A 21 -13.64 39.15 14.78
N GLY A 22 -14.24 40.34 14.74
CA GLY A 22 -14.81 41.02 15.91
C GLY A 22 -15.87 40.18 16.63
N CYS A 23 -16.74 39.52 15.86
CA CYS A 23 -17.78 38.63 16.37
C CYS A 23 -17.25 37.34 17.00
N PHE A 24 -15.95 37.06 16.89
CA PHE A 24 -15.20 36.02 17.61
C PHE A 24 -14.15 36.59 18.59
N GLY A 25 -14.29 37.86 19.00
CA GLY A 25 -13.46 38.47 20.05
C GLY A 25 -12.22 39.21 19.55
N GLY A 26 -12.08 39.39 18.24
CA GLY A 26 -10.96 40.09 17.62
C GLY A 26 -11.04 41.61 17.70
N GLU A 27 -9.89 42.27 17.68
CA GLU A 27 -9.74 43.73 17.54
C GLU A 27 -9.73 44.21 16.08
N ILE A 28 -9.60 43.28 15.12
CA ILE A 28 -9.56 43.62 13.70
C ILE A 28 -10.94 44.12 13.26
N ARG A 29 -10.96 45.26 12.56
CA ARG A 29 -12.19 45.89 12.07
C ARG A 29 -12.85 45.01 11.00
N THR A 30 -13.90 44.30 11.39
CA THR A 30 -14.65 43.38 10.52
C THR A 30 -16.17 43.64 10.60
N PRO A 31 -16.62 44.89 10.37
CA PRO A 31 -18.01 45.28 10.60
C PRO A 31 -19.03 44.53 9.73
N ASN A 32 -18.66 44.04 8.55
CA ASN A 32 -19.58 43.34 7.66
C ASN A 32 -19.81 41.90 8.10
N VAL A 33 -18.75 41.18 8.47
CA VAL A 33 -18.84 39.85 9.10
C VAL A 33 -19.55 39.95 10.46
N ASP A 34 -19.31 41.02 11.22
CA ASP A 34 -20.03 41.27 12.47
C ASP A 34 -21.53 41.52 12.24
N LYS A 35 -21.91 42.28 11.20
CA LYS A 35 -23.30 42.46 10.77
C LYS A 35 -23.94 41.14 10.34
N LEU A 36 -23.18 40.27 9.66
CA LEU A 36 -23.62 38.92 9.30
C LEU A 36 -23.89 38.07 10.56
N ALA A 37 -22.97 38.08 11.53
CA ALA A 37 -23.11 37.35 12.78
C ALA A 37 -24.26 37.88 13.65
N ALA A 38 -24.49 39.20 13.66
CA ALA A 38 -25.59 39.81 14.41
C ALA A 38 -26.98 39.41 13.90
N LYS A 39 -27.09 39.10 12.60
CA LYS A 39 -28.31 38.60 11.95
C LYS A 39 -28.31 37.08 11.75
N GLY A 40 -27.29 36.39 12.27
CA GLY A 40 -27.05 34.98 12.00
C GLY A 40 -26.64 34.22 13.27
N HIS A 41 -25.88 33.15 13.06
CA HIS A 41 -25.44 32.22 14.09
C HIS A 41 -23.92 32.03 14.00
N ARG A 42 -23.27 31.94 15.16
CA ARG A 42 -21.85 31.62 15.29
C ARG A 42 -21.69 30.19 15.81
N PHE A 43 -20.91 29.39 15.13
CA PHE A 43 -20.54 28.05 15.58
C PHE A 43 -19.14 28.09 16.19
N THR A 44 -18.99 27.52 17.38
CA THR A 44 -17.69 27.43 18.05
C THR A 44 -17.08 26.02 17.98
N ASP A 45 -17.81 25.04 17.44
CA ASP A 45 -17.38 23.64 17.31
C ASP A 45 -17.52 23.18 15.83
N PHE A 46 -17.22 24.09 14.89
CA PHE A 46 -17.22 23.83 13.45
C PHE A 46 -15.80 23.48 12.97
N HIS A 47 -15.68 22.37 12.22
CA HIS A 47 -14.39 21.78 11.87
C HIS A 47 -14.15 21.69 10.38
N ALA A 48 -12.96 22.13 9.98
CA ALA A 48 -12.39 21.92 8.67
C ALA A 48 -11.39 20.74 8.69
N ALA A 49 -10.68 20.51 7.58
CA ALA A 49 -9.43 19.76 7.63
C ALA A 49 -8.31 20.64 8.19
N ALA A 50 -7.12 20.06 8.38
CA ALA A 50 -5.98 20.79 8.92
C ALA A 50 -5.27 21.68 7.87
N ALA A 51 -5.70 21.66 6.61
CA ALA A 51 -5.10 22.42 5.51
C ALA A 51 -6.10 22.75 4.40
N CYS A 52 -5.69 23.67 3.52
CA CYS A 52 -6.53 24.38 2.56
C CYS A 52 -7.16 23.48 1.48
N SER A 53 -6.38 22.80 0.63
CA SER A 53 -6.97 21.95 -0.43
C SER A 53 -7.78 20.76 0.08
N PRO A 54 -7.38 20.06 1.18
CA PRO A 54 -8.25 19.08 1.84
C PRO A 54 -9.63 19.65 2.20
N THR A 55 -9.67 20.80 2.89
CA THR A 55 -10.95 21.43 3.28
C THR A 55 -11.79 21.82 2.08
N ARG A 56 -11.19 22.41 1.05
CA ARG A 56 -11.89 22.83 -0.16
C ARG A 56 -12.52 21.64 -0.88
N ALA A 57 -11.81 20.51 -0.93
CA ALA A 57 -12.33 19.26 -1.48
C ALA A 57 -13.55 18.77 -0.69
N MET A 58 -13.52 18.86 0.65
CA MET A 58 -14.64 18.49 1.51
C MET A 58 -15.85 19.42 1.33
N ILE A 59 -15.64 20.75 1.24
CA ILE A 59 -16.71 21.72 0.95
C ILE A 59 -17.39 21.39 -0.38
N MET A 60 -16.59 21.08 -1.41
CA MET A 60 -17.11 20.82 -2.76
C MET A 60 -17.84 19.48 -2.86
N THR A 61 -17.70 18.55 -1.93
CA THR A 61 -18.17 17.17 -2.13
C THR A 61 -19.05 16.64 -1.02
N GLY A 62 -18.99 17.22 0.18
CA GLY A 62 -19.64 16.68 1.37
C GLY A 62 -19.06 15.35 1.85
N THR A 63 -17.88 14.95 1.36
CA THR A 63 -17.16 13.75 1.79
C THR A 63 -15.72 14.06 2.18
N ASP A 64 -15.01 13.06 2.69
CA ASP A 64 -13.64 13.20 3.19
C ASP A 64 -12.63 13.44 2.04
N HIS A 65 -11.61 14.25 2.31
CA HIS A 65 -10.63 14.66 1.30
C HIS A 65 -9.77 13.50 0.76
N HIS A 66 -9.59 12.42 1.53
CA HIS A 66 -8.94 11.19 1.05
C HIS A 66 -9.75 10.48 -0.02
N ILE A 67 -11.07 10.66 -0.05
CA ILE A 67 -11.92 10.13 -1.11
C ILE A 67 -11.89 11.06 -2.32
N ALA A 68 -11.91 12.38 -2.07
CA ALA A 68 -12.06 13.43 -3.08
C ALA A 68 -10.79 13.74 -3.91
N GLY A 69 -9.66 13.11 -3.60
CA GLY A 69 -8.42 13.21 -4.39
C GLY A 69 -7.34 14.13 -3.82
N LEU A 70 -7.62 14.72 -2.65
CA LEU A 70 -6.73 15.62 -1.91
C LEU A 70 -6.43 15.05 -0.52
N GLY A 71 -6.06 13.77 -0.44
CA GLY A 71 -5.66 13.09 0.79
C GLY A 71 -4.50 13.79 1.52
N ASN A 72 -3.70 14.57 0.79
CA ASN A 72 -2.70 15.45 1.37
C ASN A 72 -2.45 16.65 0.44
N LEU A 73 -1.71 17.66 0.92
CA LEU A 73 -1.26 18.79 0.10
C LEU A 73 -0.34 18.30 -1.02
N ILE A 74 -0.70 18.58 -2.27
CA ILE A 74 0.05 18.19 -3.46
C ILE A 74 1.49 18.72 -3.40
N GLU A 75 1.65 19.94 -2.88
CA GLU A 75 2.92 20.62 -2.67
C GLU A 75 3.87 19.83 -1.74
N TRP A 76 3.30 19.09 -0.78
CA TRP A 76 4.02 18.33 0.25
C TRP A 76 4.22 16.86 -0.16
N THR A 77 3.30 16.29 -0.93
CA THR A 77 3.48 14.94 -1.47
C THR A 77 4.51 14.93 -2.58
N MET A 78 4.72 16.00 -3.34
CA MET A 78 5.67 16.04 -4.47
C MET A 78 7.13 15.78 -4.08
N HIS A 79 7.55 16.02 -2.83
CA HIS A 79 8.96 15.90 -2.42
C HIS A 79 9.13 15.20 -1.06
N ASN A 80 10.11 14.29 -0.96
CA ASN A 80 10.41 13.60 0.31
C ASN A 80 11.08 14.57 1.31
N GLY A 81 10.75 14.43 2.61
CA GLY A 81 11.43 15.13 3.70
C GLY A 81 11.02 16.59 3.94
N GLN A 82 9.95 17.08 3.31
CA GLN A 82 9.42 18.43 3.58
C GLN A 82 8.63 18.51 4.90
N ASN A 83 8.10 17.38 5.39
CA ASN A 83 7.21 17.35 6.56
C ASN A 83 7.95 17.26 7.91
N THR A 84 9.27 17.33 7.90
CA THR A 84 10.10 17.10 9.08
C THR A 84 10.89 18.34 9.43
N THR A 85 10.67 18.88 10.63
CA THR A 85 11.65 19.76 11.28
C THR A 85 12.95 18.99 11.53
N LYS A 86 14.06 19.66 11.88
CA LYS A 86 15.36 19.01 12.15
C LYS A 86 15.20 17.72 12.98
N GLY A 87 15.53 16.57 12.39
CA GLY A 87 15.55 15.26 13.05
C GLY A 87 14.38 14.31 12.76
N GLY A 88 13.33 14.70 12.02
CA GLY A 88 12.24 13.80 11.63
C GLY A 88 12.53 12.98 10.37
N ALA A 89 11.96 11.78 10.25
CA ALA A 89 12.14 10.84 9.13
C ALA A 89 10.83 10.41 8.45
N LEU A 90 9.82 11.30 8.36
CA LEU A 90 8.57 11.01 7.66
C LEU A 90 8.71 11.17 6.13
N GLU A 91 8.51 10.08 5.39
CA GLU A 91 8.49 10.09 3.92
C GLU A 91 7.05 10.03 3.37
N THR A 92 6.66 11.02 2.57
CA THR A 92 5.35 11.08 1.89
C THR A 92 5.30 10.29 0.58
N ALA A 93 6.41 9.68 0.16
CA ALA A 93 6.50 8.88 -1.07
C ALA A 93 5.41 7.80 -1.24
N PRO A 94 4.98 7.07 -0.18
CA PRO A 94 3.95 6.05 -0.29
C PRO A 94 2.57 6.56 -0.73
N GLN A 95 2.29 7.86 -0.51
CA GLN A 95 1.00 8.48 -0.85
C GLN A 95 0.88 8.82 -2.34
N ARG A 96 2.00 9.06 -3.05
CA ARG A 96 1.98 9.55 -4.43
C ARG A 96 1.29 8.56 -5.37
N GLY A 97 0.23 8.98 -6.06
CA GLY A 97 -0.46 8.16 -7.07
C GLY A 97 -1.39 7.08 -6.49
N MET A 98 -1.60 7.07 -5.17
CA MET A 98 -2.61 6.24 -4.54
C MET A 98 -4.01 6.81 -4.81
N PRO A 99 -5.06 5.97 -4.86
CA PRO A 99 -6.42 6.45 -4.96
C PRO A 99 -6.73 7.36 -3.76
N GLY A 100 -6.95 8.65 -4.01
CA GLY A 100 -7.27 9.64 -3.00
C GLY A 100 -6.20 10.71 -2.88
N TYR A 101 -5.05 10.49 -3.50
CA TYR A 101 -3.85 11.31 -3.45
C TYR A 101 -3.41 11.73 -4.87
N GLU A 102 -4.38 11.95 -5.78
CA GLU A 102 -4.17 12.42 -7.15
C GLU A 102 -3.60 13.85 -7.22
N GLY A 103 -3.90 14.68 -6.21
CA GLY A 103 -3.45 16.07 -6.15
C GLY A 103 -4.43 17.09 -6.73
N TYR A 104 -5.62 16.65 -7.12
CA TYR A 104 -6.70 17.47 -7.68
C TYR A 104 -8.05 16.82 -7.36
N LEU A 105 -9.14 17.59 -7.47
CA LEU A 105 -10.49 17.07 -7.21
C LEU A 105 -10.82 16.00 -8.24
N ASN A 106 -10.93 14.76 -7.79
CA ASN A 106 -11.03 13.60 -8.69
C ASN A 106 -12.46 13.40 -9.22
N GLU A 107 -12.65 12.31 -9.97
CA GLU A 107 -13.92 11.95 -10.60
C GLU A 107 -14.73 10.90 -9.83
N ARG A 108 -14.23 10.42 -8.69
CA ARG A 108 -15.00 9.54 -7.78
C ARG A 108 -16.06 10.31 -6.99
N VAL A 109 -16.02 11.64 -7.07
CA VAL A 109 -16.95 12.57 -6.45
C VAL A 109 -17.69 13.40 -7.49
N VAL A 110 -18.88 13.87 -7.13
CA VAL A 110 -19.59 14.93 -7.87
C VAL A 110 -19.44 16.20 -7.06
N ALA A 111 -18.93 17.26 -7.68
CA ALA A 111 -18.83 18.54 -6.99
C ALA A 111 -20.23 19.16 -6.83
N LEU A 112 -20.48 19.78 -5.69
CA LEU A 112 -21.67 20.54 -5.36
C LEU A 112 -22.12 21.48 -6.50
N PRO A 113 -21.27 22.34 -7.08
CA PRO A 113 -21.63 23.16 -8.25
C PRO A 113 -22.11 22.36 -9.46
N GLU A 114 -21.63 21.13 -9.70
CA GLU A 114 -22.15 20.27 -10.77
C GLU A 114 -23.63 19.92 -10.53
N ILE A 115 -23.96 19.52 -9.31
CA ILE A 115 -25.33 19.18 -8.89
C ILE A 115 -26.22 20.42 -8.92
N MET A 116 -25.72 21.56 -8.44
CA MET A 116 -26.45 22.83 -8.42
C MET A 116 -26.78 23.31 -9.84
N ARG A 117 -25.80 23.26 -10.75
CA ARG A 117 -25.99 23.62 -12.17
C ARG A 117 -27.03 22.72 -12.84
N ASP A 118 -26.92 21.40 -12.66
CA ASP A 118 -27.90 20.44 -13.21
C ASP A 118 -29.29 20.63 -12.57
N GLY A 119 -29.35 21.11 -11.33
CA GLY A 119 -30.57 21.54 -10.62
C GLY A 119 -31.11 22.93 -11.00
N GLY A 120 -30.54 23.58 -12.02
CA GLY A 120 -30.99 24.86 -12.56
C GLY A 120 -30.55 26.09 -11.76
N TYR A 121 -29.43 26.01 -11.02
CA TYR A 121 -28.81 27.19 -10.39
C TYR A 121 -27.79 27.84 -11.31
N HIS A 122 -27.67 29.16 -11.21
CA HIS A 122 -26.57 29.90 -11.80
C HIS A 122 -25.33 29.83 -10.88
N THR A 123 -24.30 29.08 -11.29
CA THR A 123 -23.13 28.80 -10.46
C THR A 123 -21.98 29.78 -10.76
N ILE A 124 -21.50 30.47 -9.71
CA ILE A 124 -20.51 31.55 -9.80
C ILE A 124 -19.34 31.24 -8.85
N MET A 125 -18.10 31.50 -9.30
CA MET A 125 -16.92 31.49 -8.44
C MET A 125 -16.03 32.71 -8.68
N SER A 126 -15.45 33.27 -7.61
CA SER A 126 -14.33 34.20 -7.71
C SER A 126 -13.34 34.01 -6.57
N GLY A 127 -12.09 33.65 -6.88
CA GLY A 127 -11.02 33.49 -5.90
C GLY A 127 -10.28 32.14 -5.96
N LYS A 128 -9.73 31.66 -4.85
CA LYS A 128 -8.87 30.47 -4.78
C LYS A 128 -9.60 29.14 -5.02
N TRP A 129 -9.08 28.36 -5.98
CA TRP A 129 -9.53 27.01 -6.30
C TRP A 129 -8.76 25.96 -5.50
N HIS A 130 -7.45 25.82 -5.77
CA HIS A 130 -6.56 24.85 -5.11
C HIS A 130 -7.01 23.38 -5.23
N LEU A 131 -7.74 23.04 -6.30
CA LEU A 131 -8.32 21.72 -6.54
C LEU A 131 -7.98 21.16 -7.93
N GLY A 132 -6.97 21.74 -8.60
CA GLY A 132 -6.50 21.33 -9.93
C GLY A 132 -5.93 22.52 -10.69
N LEU A 133 -4.96 22.26 -11.57
CA LEU A 133 -4.22 23.32 -12.28
C LEU A 133 -4.54 23.41 -13.78
N THR A 134 -5.17 22.39 -14.36
CA THR A 134 -5.40 22.31 -15.82
C THR A 134 -6.81 22.72 -16.25
N PRO A 135 -7.03 23.05 -17.54
CA PRO A 135 -8.36 23.39 -18.04
C PRO A 135 -9.39 22.26 -17.88
N GLU A 136 -8.97 21.00 -17.94
CA GLU A 136 -9.83 19.83 -17.75
C GLU A 136 -10.30 19.68 -16.29
N ARG A 137 -9.58 20.30 -15.35
CA ARG A 137 -9.85 20.30 -13.90
C ARG A 137 -10.31 21.67 -13.39
N SER A 138 -10.63 22.59 -14.31
CA SER A 138 -11.05 23.95 -13.97
C SER A 138 -12.38 23.96 -13.22
N PRO A 139 -12.67 25.04 -12.46
CA PRO A 139 -13.99 25.22 -11.87
C PRO A 139 -15.12 25.16 -12.91
N HIS A 140 -14.86 25.60 -14.14
CA HIS A 140 -15.83 25.53 -15.24
C HIS A 140 -16.24 24.09 -15.57
N GLN A 141 -15.25 23.20 -15.70
CA GLN A 141 -15.50 21.76 -15.90
C GLN A 141 -16.17 21.13 -14.68
N ARG A 142 -15.87 21.66 -13.48
CA ARG A 142 -16.43 21.20 -12.20
C ARG A 142 -17.71 21.93 -11.78
N GLY A 143 -18.45 22.49 -12.73
CA GLY A 143 -19.84 22.89 -12.51
C GLY A 143 -20.10 24.39 -12.37
N PHE A 144 -19.07 25.23 -12.33
CA PHE A 144 -19.26 26.69 -12.32
C PHE A 144 -19.54 27.21 -13.73
N LYS A 145 -20.64 27.95 -13.91
CA LYS A 145 -20.98 28.57 -15.20
C LYS A 145 -20.07 29.75 -15.47
N ARG A 146 -19.78 30.57 -14.44
CA ARG A 146 -18.79 31.64 -14.47
C ARG A 146 -17.81 31.48 -13.33
N SER A 147 -16.52 31.53 -13.62
CA SER A 147 -15.48 31.39 -12.62
C SER A 147 -14.26 32.23 -12.93
N PHE A 148 -13.77 32.98 -11.94
CA PHE A 148 -12.43 33.57 -11.97
C PHE A 148 -11.60 32.97 -10.85
N ALA A 149 -10.69 32.08 -11.21
CA ALA A 149 -10.10 31.15 -10.28
C ALA A 149 -8.59 31.34 -10.17
N HIS A 150 -8.10 31.54 -8.94
CA HIS A 150 -6.69 31.39 -8.61
C HIS A 150 -6.41 29.90 -8.38
N LEU A 151 -5.62 29.27 -9.23
CA LEU A 151 -5.49 27.80 -9.24
C LEU A 151 -4.55 27.25 -8.13
N PRO A 152 -3.36 27.84 -7.88
CA PRO A 152 -2.40 27.31 -6.91
C PRO A 152 -2.81 27.48 -5.43
N ALA A 153 -1.96 26.95 -4.54
CA ALA A 153 -2.08 27.13 -3.09
C ALA A 153 -1.99 28.59 -2.66
N CYS A 154 -1.08 29.36 -3.27
CA CYS A 154 -0.84 30.75 -2.92
C CYS A 154 -0.09 31.45 -4.06
N SER A 155 -0.06 32.78 -3.98
CA SER A 155 0.75 33.64 -4.84
C SER A 155 0.89 35.02 -4.22
N ASN A 156 1.73 35.87 -4.82
CA ASN A 156 1.78 37.28 -4.50
C ASN A 156 0.40 37.95 -4.69
N HIS A 157 -0.10 38.67 -3.68
CA HIS A 157 -1.44 39.28 -3.72
C HIS A 157 -1.54 40.45 -4.70
N TYR A 158 -0.41 41.07 -5.03
CA TYR A 158 -0.29 42.12 -6.04
C TYR A 158 0.14 41.58 -7.42
N ALA A 159 0.25 40.26 -7.57
CA ALA A 159 0.79 39.60 -8.74
C ALA A 159 2.21 40.06 -9.14
N PHE A 160 2.97 40.59 -8.17
CA PHE A 160 4.37 40.97 -8.38
C PHE A 160 5.22 39.71 -8.59
N GLN A 161 6.07 39.74 -9.62
CA GLN A 161 7.10 38.75 -9.89
C GLN A 161 8.45 39.47 -10.02
N PRO A 162 9.49 39.03 -9.30
CA PRO A 162 10.81 39.66 -9.41
C PRO A 162 11.46 39.37 -10.77
N GLU A 163 12.23 40.33 -11.29
CA GLU A 163 13.10 40.11 -12.45
C GLU A 163 14.32 39.29 -12.02
N LEU A 164 14.48 38.08 -12.58
CA LEU A 164 15.53 37.13 -12.20
C LEU A 164 16.74 37.20 -13.15
N ASN A 165 17.96 37.19 -12.60
CA ASN A 165 19.23 37.30 -13.34
C ASN A 165 19.69 35.93 -13.87
N GLU A 166 18.91 35.29 -14.74
CA GLU A 166 19.11 33.92 -15.27
C GLU A 166 19.05 32.77 -14.22
N GLU A 167 19.12 33.07 -12.93
CA GLU A 167 18.94 32.13 -11.83
C GLU A 167 17.48 31.68 -11.64
N GLN A 168 17.30 30.42 -11.26
CA GLN A 168 15.98 29.84 -10.99
C GLN A 168 15.52 30.22 -9.58
N PRO A 169 14.23 30.54 -9.37
CA PRO A 169 13.72 30.68 -8.01
C PRO A 169 13.89 29.35 -7.27
N PRO A 170 14.10 29.38 -5.95
CA PRO A 170 14.07 28.18 -5.12
C PRO A 170 12.80 27.36 -5.38
N ARG A 171 12.91 26.03 -5.43
CA ARG A 171 11.78 25.12 -5.72
C ARG A 171 10.53 25.37 -4.88
N PHE A 172 10.71 25.79 -3.62
CA PHE A 172 9.60 26.17 -2.76
C PHE A 172 8.81 27.34 -3.36
N LEU A 173 9.50 28.43 -3.72
CA LEU A 173 8.89 29.61 -4.34
C LEU A 173 8.34 29.31 -5.75
N GLU A 174 8.98 28.41 -6.50
CA GLU A 174 8.45 27.92 -7.77
C GLU A 174 7.06 27.28 -7.63
N ALA A 175 6.81 26.52 -6.57
CA ALA A 175 5.52 25.89 -6.33
C ALA A 175 4.47 26.85 -5.72
N THR A 176 4.90 27.94 -5.07
CA THR A 176 4.04 28.76 -4.19
C THR A 176 3.85 30.22 -4.63
N SER A 177 4.55 30.72 -5.65
CA SER A 177 4.58 32.18 -5.94
C SER A 177 3.92 32.58 -7.25
N ILE A 178 3.32 31.64 -7.99
CA ILE A 178 2.84 31.90 -9.35
C ILE A 178 1.42 32.46 -9.28
N PRO A 179 1.18 33.71 -9.74
CA PRO A 179 -0.17 34.25 -9.89
C PRO A 179 -0.84 33.63 -11.13
N LEU A 180 -1.15 32.34 -11.04
CA LEU A 180 -1.84 31.60 -12.10
C LEU A 180 -3.35 31.70 -11.88
N HIS A 181 -4.02 32.33 -12.83
CA HIS A 181 -5.47 32.49 -12.83
C HIS A 181 -6.09 31.91 -14.09
N MET A 182 -7.35 31.48 -13.97
CA MET A 182 -8.16 31.00 -15.06
C MET A 182 -9.53 31.68 -15.00
N GLU A 183 -9.98 32.24 -16.11
CA GLU A 183 -11.35 32.71 -16.28
C GLU A 183 -12.08 31.66 -17.14
N ASP A 184 -13.09 31.05 -16.53
CA ASP A 184 -13.85 29.92 -17.08
C ASP A 184 -12.94 28.73 -17.46
N ASP A 185 -12.71 28.50 -18.75
CA ASP A 185 -11.87 27.44 -19.31
C ASP A 185 -10.54 27.97 -19.90
N HIS A 186 -10.24 29.26 -19.74
CA HIS A 186 -9.06 29.91 -20.32
C HIS A 186 -8.12 30.49 -19.27
N TYR A 187 -6.81 30.25 -19.43
CA TYR A 187 -5.80 30.90 -18.59
C TYR A 187 -5.79 32.42 -18.81
N VAL A 188 -5.64 33.15 -17.70
CA VAL A 188 -5.53 34.61 -17.70
C VAL A 188 -4.07 35.00 -17.92
N ASN A 189 -3.77 35.60 -19.07
CA ASN A 189 -2.40 35.99 -19.41
C ASN A 189 -1.87 37.18 -18.60
N LYS A 190 -2.74 38.14 -18.27
CA LYS A 190 -2.39 39.36 -17.55
C LYS A 190 -3.54 39.81 -16.66
N LEU A 191 -3.24 40.05 -15.38
CA LEU A 191 -4.20 40.60 -14.43
C LEU A 191 -4.36 42.13 -14.63
N PRO A 192 -5.50 42.72 -14.25
CA PRO A 192 -5.72 44.16 -14.34
C PRO A 192 -4.64 45.00 -13.65
N GLU A 193 -4.40 46.22 -14.15
CA GLU A 193 -3.50 47.16 -13.47
C GLU A 193 -4.08 47.55 -12.10
N GLY A 194 -3.20 47.68 -11.10
CA GLY A 194 -3.62 47.92 -9.71
C GLY A 194 -4.22 46.70 -9.01
N TRP A 195 -3.99 45.49 -9.53
CA TRP A 195 -4.47 44.24 -8.94
C TRP A 195 -4.07 44.10 -7.47
N TYR A 196 -5.06 43.79 -6.64
CA TYR A 196 -4.87 43.22 -5.32
C TYR A 196 -5.91 42.12 -5.12
N SER A 197 -5.47 40.91 -4.79
CA SER A 197 -6.29 39.69 -4.76
C SER A 197 -7.71 39.88 -4.20
N SER A 198 -7.88 40.30 -2.94
CA SER A 198 -9.21 40.45 -2.31
C SER A 198 -10.10 41.47 -3.02
N ASN A 199 -9.54 42.59 -3.48
CA ASN A 199 -10.28 43.59 -4.25
C ASN A 199 -10.68 43.05 -5.62
N GLY A 200 -9.74 42.42 -6.32
CA GLY A 200 -9.98 41.81 -7.62
C GLY A 200 -11.06 40.73 -7.58
N TYR A 201 -11.02 39.83 -6.60
CA TYR A 201 -12.05 38.81 -6.44
C TYR A 201 -13.41 39.43 -6.05
N GLY A 202 -13.42 40.44 -5.18
CA GLY A 202 -14.66 41.15 -4.82
C GLY A 202 -15.31 41.86 -6.00
N ASP A 203 -14.52 42.58 -6.81
CA ASP A 203 -15.02 43.31 -7.96
C ASP A 203 -15.52 42.35 -9.06
N ILE A 204 -14.84 41.21 -9.27
CA ILE A 204 -15.26 40.17 -10.21
C ILE A 204 -16.51 39.41 -9.72
N MET A 205 -16.59 39.07 -8.44
CA MET A 205 -17.81 38.46 -7.86
C MET A 205 -19.01 39.39 -8.05
N LEU A 206 -18.84 40.68 -7.76
CA LEU A 206 -19.88 41.68 -7.96
C LEU A 206 -20.28 41.81 -9.45
N LYS A 207 -19.30 41.78 -10.36
CA LYS A 207 -19.55 41.75 -11.81
C LYS A 207 -20.40 40.54 -12.20
N TYR A 208 -20.04 39.33 -11.78
CA TYR A 208 -20.77 38.12 -12.12
C TYR A 208 -22.19 38.08 -11.50
N LEU A 209 -22.37 38.59 -10.29
CA LEU A 209 -23.71 38.72 -9.69
C LEU A 209 -24.58 39.74 -10.43
N LYS A 210 -24.01 40.85 -10.93
CA LYS A 210 -24.73 41.80 -11.79
C LYS A 210 -25.12 41.16 -13.13
N GLU A 211 -24.19 40.46 -13.77
CA GLU A 211 -24.45 39.72 -15.01
C GLU A 211 -25.55 38.67 -14.83
N TRP A 212 -25.58 37.95 -13.70
CA TRP A 212 -26.68 37.05 -13.36
C TRP A 212 -28.02 37.78 -13.27
N LYS A 213 -28.08 38.91 -12.55
CA LYS A 213 -29.33 39.65 -12.30
C LYS A 213 -29.86 40.36 -13.55
N GLU A 214 -28.96 40.78 -14.44
CA GLU A 214 -29.28 41.47 -15.69
C GLU A 214 -29.46 40.51 -16.88
N GLY A 215 -28.94 39.29 -16.77
CA GLY A 215 -28.94 38.28 -17.82
C GLY A 215 -30.22 37.44 -17.92
N GLU A 216 -30.14 36.39 -18.76
CA GLU A 216 -31.24 35.48 -19.04
C GLU A 216 -31.61 34.58 -17.85
N ASP A 217 -30.66 34.34 -16.93
CA ASP A 217 -30.85 33.49 -15.75
C ASP A 217 -31.38 34.24 -14.51
N LYS A 218 -31.84 35.50 -14.65
CA LYS A 218 -32.25 36.36 -13.52
C LYS A 218 -33.34 35.78 -12.61
N ASP A 219 -34.14 34.86 -13.13
CA ASP A 219 -35.23 34.19 -12.41
C ASP A 219 -34.74 32.90 -11.73
N ALA A 220 -33.58 32.37 -12.13
CA ALA A 220 -32.94 31.22 -11.48
C ALA A 220 -32.18 31.66 -10.22
N PRO A 221 -32.17 30.86 -9.14
CA PRO A 221 -31.33 31.13 -7.97
C PRO A 221 -29.85 30.94 -8.31
N PHE A 222 -28.96 31.56 -7.53
CA PHE A 222 -27.51 31.40 -7.71
C PHE A 222 -26.86 30.56 -6.60
N PHE A 223 -25.75 29.91 -6.95
CA PHE A 223 -24.77 29.34 -6.02
C PHE A 223 -23.43 30.05 -6.26
N ALA A 224 -23.00 30.87 -5.31
CA ALA A 224 -21.79 31.66 -5.37
C ALA A 224 -20.75 31.15 -4.36
N TYR A 225 -19.57 30.79 -4.86
CA TYR A 225 -18.42 30.44 -4.05
C TYR A 225 -17.41 31.59 -4.08
N PHE A 226 -17.13 32.17 -2.91
CA PHE A 226 -16.26 33.33 -2.76
C PHE A 226 -15.03 33.04 -1.87
N PRO A 227 -14.08 32.21 -2.34
CA PRO A 227 -12.88 31.85 -1.60
C PRO A 227 -11.76 32.88 -1.76
N PHE A 228 -11.43 33.62 -0.71
CA PHE A 228 -10.25 34.50 -0.73
C PHE A 228 -8.94 33.69 -0.71
N THR A 229 -7.86 34.33 -1.15
CA THR A 229 -6.48 33.89 -0.86
C THR A 229 -5.92 34.56 0.41
N ALA A 230 -6.60 35.55 0.96
CA ALA A 230 -6.20 36.25 2.18
C ALA A 230 -6.86 35.59 3.41
N PRO A 231 -6.27 35.71 4.61
CA PRO A 231 -5.01 36.38 4.95
C PRO A 231 -3.72 35.51 4.84
N HIS A 232 -3.71 34.49 3.98
CA HIS A 232 -2.52 33.65 3.72
C HIS A 232 -1.29 34.49 3.32
N TRP A 233 -0.09 33.95 3.54
CA TRP A 233 1.17 34.58 3.13
C TRP A 233 1.39 34.54 1.59
N PRO A 234 2.21 35.44 1.03
CA PRO A 234 2.94 36.53 1.70
C PRO A 234 2.02 37.62 2.25
N LEU A 235 2.23 38.04 3.51
CA LEU A 235 1.33 39.01 4.15
C LEU A 235 1.45 40.39 3.50
N GLN A 236 0.45 40.74 2.70
CA GLN A 236 0.43 41.91 1.83
C GLN A 236 -0.96 42.54 1.84
N ALA A 237 -1.04 43.85 2.09
CA ALA A 237 -2.30 44.58 2.11
C ALA A 237 -2.12 46.03 1.63
N PRO A 238 -3.18 46.65 1.08
CA PRO A 238 -3.14 48.07 0.76
C PRO A 238 -2.79 48.89 2.01
N GLN A 239 -1.85 49.83 1.85
CA GLN A 239 -1.30 50.62 2.96
C GLN A 239 -2.38 51.41 3.73
N GLU A 240 -3.50 51.73 3.10
CA GLU A 240 -4.64 52.37 3.77
C GLU A 240 -5.25 51.51 4.89
N TYR A 241 -5.26 50.17 4.73
CA TYR A 241 -5.74 49.25 5.77
C TYR A 241 -4.68 49.01 6.84
N ILE A 242 -3.41 48.83 6.45
CA ILE A 242 -2.30 48.61 7.40
C ILE A 242 -2.17 49.78 8.38
N LYS A 243 -2.35 51.01 7.91
CA LYS A 243 -2.27 52.23 8.74
C LYS A 243 -3.25 52.25 9.90
N ASN A 244 -4.40 51.57 9.80
CA ASN A 244 -5.39 51.50 10.88
C ASN A 244 -4.85 50.78 12.13
N TYR A 245 -3.82 49.95 11.98
CA TYR A 245 -3.29 49.08 13.04
C TYR A 245 -1.94 49.52 13.59
N ARG A 246 -1.41 50.67 13.16
CA ARG A 246 -0.13 51.20 13.63
C ARG A 246 -0.07 51.26 15.16
N GLY A 247 0.83 50.47 15.74
CA GLY A 247 1.08 50.42 17.19
C GLY A 247 0.07 49.59 18.01
N VAL A 248 -0.90 48.93 17.37
CA VAL A 248 -1.91 48.09 18.06
C VAL A 248 -1.30 46.78 18.60
N TYR A 249 -0.18 46.36 18.02
CA TYR A 249 0.48 45.07 18.28
C TYR A 249 1.88 45.21 18.90
N ASP A 250 2.25 46.40 19.39
CA ASP A 250 3.57 46.67 19.99
C ASP A 250 3.79 45.93 21.32
N ASP A 251 2.69 45.48 21.96
CA ASP A 251 2.70 44.67 23.18
C ASP A 251 2.95 43.17 22.93
N GLY A 252 3.01 42.74 21.66
CA GLY A 252 3.43 41.40 21.26
C GLY A 252 2.32 40.34 21.26
N PRO A 253 2.64 39.13 20.75
CA PRO A 253 1.67 38.06 20.50
C PRO A 253 1.06 37.48 21.78
N ASP A 254 1.82 37.39 22.87
CA ASP A 254 1.33 36.83 24.13
C ASP A 254 0.34 37.79 24.82
N ALA A 255 0.57 39.10 24.73
CA ALA A 255 -0.39 40.11 25.19
C ALA A 255 -1.68 40.06 24.35
N LEU A 256 -1.56 39.97 23.01
CA LEU A 256 -2.72 39.79 22.13
C LEU A 256 -3.50 38.52 22.49
N ARG A 257 -2.81 37.39 22.70
CA ARG A 257 -3.41 36.12 23.09
C ARG A 257 -4.27 36.26 24.36
N LEU A 258 -3.77 36.95 25.38
CA LEU A 258 -4.51 37.20 26.61
C LEU A 258 -5.73 38.11 26.37
N ARG A 259 -5.60 39.14 25.53
CA ARG A 259 -6.73 40.00 25.12
C ARG A 259 -7.82 39.20 24.41
N ARG A 260 -7.46 38.35 23.45
CA ARG A 260 -8.40 37.48 22.71
C ARG A 260 -9.09 36.48 23.63
N LEU A 261 -8.35 35.79 24.50
CA LEU A 261 -8.93 34.87 25.48
C LEU A 261 -9.93 35.56 26.41
N ALA A 262 -9.61 36.76 26.90
CA ALA A 262 -10.53 37.54 27.73
C ALA A 262 -11.83 37.93 26.98
N GLN A 263 -11.74 38.30 25.71
CA GLN A 263 -12.92 38.60 24.90
C GLN A 263 -13.75 37.34 24.58
N LEU A 264 -13.10 36.23 24.22
CA LEU A 264 -13.77 34.95 23.97
C LEU A 264 -14.62 34.50 25.18
N LYS A 265 -14.06 34.62 26.39
CA LYS A 265 -14.77 34.34 27.66
C LYS A 265 -15.95 35.29 27.85
N LYS A 266 -15.70 36.60 27.77
CA LYS A 266 -16.72 37.65 27.91
C LYS A 266 -17.89 37.49 26.92
N MET A 267 -17.62 36.99 25.72
CA MET A 267 -18.63 36.76 24.68
C MET A 267 -19.34 35.41 24.79
N GLY A 268 -18.95 34.55 25.74
CA GLY A 268 -19.49 33.20 25.91
C GLY A 268 -19.14 32.24 24.77
N LEU A 269 -18.06 32.50 24.03
CA LEU A 269 -17.59 31.64 22.94
C LEU A 269 -16.76 30.46 23.46
N VAL A 270 -16.17 30.62 24.64
CA VAL A 270 -15.47 29.57 25.39
C VAL A 270 -15.89 29.63 26.87
N PRO A 271 -15.79 28.52 27.62
CA PRO A 271 -16.07 28.53 29.06
C PRO A 271 -15.15 29.47 29.85
N GLU A 272 -15.67 30.04 30.94
CA GLU A 272 -14.90 30.94 31.82
C GLU A 272 -13.69 30.25 32.48
N ASP A 273 -13.83 28.97 32.79
CA ASP A 273 -12.83 28.10 33.38
C ASP A 273 -11.93 27.38 32.35
N VAL A 274 -12.05 27.71 31.05
CA VAL A 274 -11.23 27.07 30.02
C VAL A 274 -9.73 27.24 30.32
N ASN A 275 -9.01 26.11 30.31
CA ASN A 275 -7.56 26.07 30.44
C ASN A 275 -6.91 26.14 29.05
N PRO A 276 -6.23 27.24 28.68
CA PRO A 276 -5.70 27.39 27.34
C PRO A 276 -4.37 26.65 27.19
N HIS A 277 -4.18 25.93 26.07
CA HIS A 277 -2.95 25.15 25.82
C HIS A 277 -1.71 26.06 25.84
N PRO A 278 -0.59 25.70 26.47
CA PRO A 278 0.64 26.51 26.45
C PRO A 278 1.10 26.85 25.01
N VAL A 279 1.75 28.01 24.80
CA VAL A 279 2.31 28.31 23.46
C VAL A 279 3.41 27.30 23.17
N SER A 280 3.36 26.62 22.03
CA SER A 280 4.47 25.80 21.53
C SER A 280 5.15 26.53 20.37
N ALA A 281 6.30 27.15 20.63
CA ALA A 281 7.04 27.95 19.66
C ALA A 281 8.57 27.86 19.86
N GLU A 282 9.09 26.66 20.16
CA GLU A 282 10.52 26.40 20.42
C GLU A 282 11.48 26.91 19.32
N ASP A 283 10.99 27.04 18.08
CA ASP A 283 11.75 27.51 16.93
C ASP A 283 11.70 29.04 16.76
N SER A 284 11.05 29.78 17.67
CA SER A 284 10.85 31.23 17.60
C SER A 284 11.14 31.91 18.94
N PRO A 285 11.95 33.00 18.96
CA PRO A 285 12.31 33.67 20.21
C PRO A 285 11.09 34.24 20.95
N GLU A 286 11.19 34.38 22.26
CA GLU A 286 10.20 35.12 23.07
C GLU A 286 10.19 36.60 22.67
N TRP A 287 9.04 37.28 22.84
CA TRP A 287 8.89 38.69 22.47
C TRP A 287 9.87 39.61 23.24
N GLU A 288 10.12 39.27 24.51
CA GLU A 288 11.02 40.02 25.38
C GLU A 288 12.48 39.88 24.96
N ASP A 289 12.85 38.73 24.40
CA ASP A 289 14.21 38.40 23.94
C ASP A 289 14.54 38.97 22.55
N MET A 290 13.54 39.42 21.79
CA MET A 290 13.74 40.04 20.48
C MET A 290 14.39 41.42 20.58
N THR A 291 15.21 41.77 19.57
CA THR A 291 15.71 43.15 19.44
C THR A 291 14.59 44.13 19.10
N PRO A 292 14.75 45.45 19.32
CA PRO A 292 13.74 46.44 18.95
C PRO A 292 13.35 46.39 17.47
N GLU A 293 14.31 46.11 16.57
CA GLU A 293 14.04 45.97 15.13
C GLU A 293 13.23 44.70 14.82
N GLN A 294 13.56 43.57 15.46
CA GLN A 294 12.81 42.32 15.30
C GLN A 294 11.36 42.48 15.77
N ARG A 295 11.15 43.09 16.94
CA ARG A 295 9.79 43.40 17.44
C ARG A 295 9.04 44.30 16.47
N ALA A 296 9.65 45.39 15.99
CA ALA A 296 9.00 46.30 15.06
C ALA A 296 8.59 45.61 13.75
N LYS A 297 9.45 44.75 13.18
CA LYS A 297 9.13 43.97 11.97
C LYS A 297 8.04 42.93 12.22
N SER A 298 8.07 42.25 13.38
CA SER A 298 7.06 41.25 13.75
C SER A 298 5.69 41.88 14.02
N ALA A 299 5.63 42.99 14.77
CA ALA A 299 4.40 43.77 14.96
C ALA A 299 3.85 44.26 13.62
N ARG A 300 4.72 44.77 12.74
CA ARG A 300 4.34 45.18 11.38
C ARG A 300 3.75 44.03 10.56
N ALA A 301 4.26 42.81 10.69
CA ALA A 301 3.68 41.64 10.03
C ALA A 301 2.23 41.39 10.50
N MET A 302 1.95 41.55 11.80
CA MET A 302 0.60 41.46 12.34
C MET A 302 -0.29 42.63 11.89
N GLU A 303 0.25 43.86 11.76
CA GLU A 303 -0.47 44.99 11.16
C GLU A 303 -0.86 44.71 9.69
N CYS A 304 0.05 44.07 8.93
CA CYS A 304 -0.21 43.66 7.56
C CYS A 304 -1.32 42.61 7.51
N PHE A 305 -1.24 41.57 8.35
CA PHE A 305 -2.27 40.54 8.51
C PHE A 305 -3.64 41.15 8.83
N ALA A 306 -3.71 42.05 9.81
CA ALA A 306 -4.95 42.73 10.18
C ALA A 306 -5.52 43.57 9.03
N GLY A 307 -4.64 44.25 8.28
CA GLY A 307 -5.03 44.98 7.06
C GLY A 307 -5.59 44.06 5.97
N MET A 308 -5.06 42.83 5.82
CA MET A 308 -5.61 41.83 4.89
C MET A 308 -7.02 41.40 5.30
N VAL A 309 -7.22 41.10 6.58
CA VAL A 309 -8.51 40.66 7.13
C VAL A 309 -9.56 41.76 7.01
N GLU A 310 -9.21 43.01 7.31
CA GLU A 310 -10.12 44.14 7.08
C GLU A 310 -10.49 44.32 5.59
N CYS A 311 -9.53 44.08 4.68
CA CYS A 311 -9.80 44.14 3.25
C CYS A 311 -10.72 43.00 2.77
N ILE A 312 -10.62 41.80 3.36
CA ILE A 312 -11.60 40.71 3.14
C ILE A 312 -12.99 41.21 3.54
N ASP A 313 -13.13 41.74 4.76
CA ASP A 313 -14.41 42.21 5.28
C ASP A 313 -15.03 43.31 4.40
N ALA A 314 -14.22 44.27 3.93
CA ALA A 314 -14.69 45.31 3.03
C ALA A 314 -15.27 44.74 1.72
N ASN A 315 -14.64 43.71 1.15
CA ASN A 315 -15.13 43.06 -0.09
C ASN A 315 -16.33 42.13 0.17
N VAL A 316 -16.41 41.51 1.36
CA VAL A 316 -17.63 40.82 1.81
C VAL A 316 -18.80 41.82 1.92
N GLY A 317 -18.56 43.00 2.49
CA GLY A 317 -19.51 44.11 2.55
C GLY A 317 -20.02 44.51 1.17
N LYS A 318 -19.11 44.77 0.20
CA LYS A 318 -19.48 45.09 -1.18
C LYS A 318 -20.48 44.11 -1.80
N VAL A 319 -20.25 42.80 -1.63
CA VAL A 319 -21.11 41.75 -2.19
C VAL A 319 -22.45 41.68 -1.44
N MET A 320 -22.43 41.71 -0.11
CA MET A 320 -23.66 41.67 0.69
C MET A 320 -24.53 42.90 0.49
N ASP A 321 -23.95 44.09 0.42
CA ASP A 321 -24.67 45.35 0.18
C ASP A 321 -25.32 45.35 -1.20
N TYR A 322 -24.65 44.77 -2.22
CA TYR A 322 -25.28 44.59 -3.52
C TYR A 322 -26.50 43.65 -3.43
N LEU A 323 -26.36 42.48 -2.81
CA LEU A 323 -27.47 41.54 -2.63
C LEU A 323 -28.63 42.14 -1.82
N GLU A 324 -28.32 43.00 -0.84
CA GLU A 324 -29.32 43.78 -0.08
C GLU A 324 -30.02 44.79 -1.00
N SER A 325 -29.27 45.53 -1.83
CA SER A 325 -29.84 46.54 -2.73
C SER A 325 -30.73 45.97 -3.86
N VAL A 326 -30.48 44.72 -4.30
CA VAL A 326 -31.36 44.02 -5.26
C VAL A 326 -32.41 43.13 -4.59
N GLY A 327 -32.50 43.16 -3.26
CA GLY A 327 -33.53 42.44 -2.49
C GLY A 327 -33.38 40.92 -2.43
N GLU A 328 -32.18 40.38 -2.67
CA GLU A 328 -31.92 38.94 -2.68
C GLU A 328 -31.27 38.43 -1.39
N LEU A 329 -30.68 39.30 -0.56
CA LEU A 329 -29.94 38.89 0.65
C LEU A 329 -30.82 38.10 1.64
N ASP A 330 -32.09 38.48 1.84
CA ASP A 330 -33.00 37.79 2.77
C ASP A 330 -33.30 36.34 2.37
N ASN A 331 -33.32 36.06 1.07
CA ASN A 331 -33.50 34.71 0.50
C ASN A 331 -32.16 34.00 0.26
N THR A 332 -31.04 34.57 0.71
CA THR A 332 -29.71 34.00 0.52
C THR A 332 -29.22 33.35 1.81
N PHE A 333 -28.73 32.11 1.70
CA PHE A 333 -27.88 31.47 2.69
C PHE A 333 -26.48 32.07 2.54
N VAL A 334 -25.96 32.69 3.58
CA VAL A 334 -24.60 33.28 3.58
C VAL A 334 -23.81 32.63 4.70
N CYS A 335 -22.67 32.03 4.39
CA CYS A 335 -21.70 31.63 5.41
C CYS A 335 -20.34 32.29 5.19
N PHE A 336 -19.66 32.56 6.30
CA PHE A 336 -18.29 33.02 6.36
C PHE A 336 -17.49 32.08 7.26
N MET A 337 -16.38 31.57 6.76
CA MET A 337 -15.54 30.61 7.47
C MET A 337 -14.07 30.73 7.10
N SER A 338 -13.19 30.13 7.90
CA SER A 338 -11.82 29.81 7.43
C SER A 338 -11.72 28.38 6.94
N ASP A 339 -10.75 28.08 6.08
CA ASP A 339 -10.49 26.73 5.58
C ASP A 339 -9.62 25.86 6.50
N ASN A 340 -8.91 26.43 7.46
CA ASN A 340 -8.16 25.72 8.50
C ASN A 340 -7.82 26.67 9.66
N GLY A 341 -7.10 26.18 10.67
CA GLY A 341 -6.53 27.04 11.72
C GLY A 341 -5.56 28.10 11.19
N ALA A 342 -5.16 29.02 12.06
CA ALA A 342 -4.19 30.09 11.76
C ALA A 342 -2.83 29.52 11.32
N GLU A 343 -2.03 30.25 10.53
CA GLU A 343 -0.79 29.73 9.93
C GLU A 343 0.45 29.89 10.83
N GLY A 344 0.67 28.96 11.75
CA GLY A 344 1.82 29.04 12.66
C GLY A 344 3.16 28.53 12.10
N ALA A 345 3.30 28.21 10.82
CA ALA A 345 4.56 27.73 10.29
C ALA A 345 5.69 28.77 10.46
N ALA A 346 6.73 28.39 11.19
CA ALA A 346 8.01 29.09 11.18
C ALA A 346 8.77 28.64 9.94
N TYR A 347 8.47 29.24 8.78
CA TYR A 347 9.09 28.80 7.52
C TYR A 347 10.61 28.88 7.58
N GLU A 348 11.16 29.87 8.28
CA GLU A 348 12.57 30.05 8.59
C GLU A 348 13.21 28.90 9.39
N ALA A 349 12.43 27.98 9.96
CA ALA A 349 12.94 26.80 10.67
C ALA A 349 13.12 25.58 9.73
N TYR A 350 12.54 25.58 8.53
CA TYR A 350 12.73 24.49 7.57
C TYR A 350 14.11 24.58 6.88
N PRO A 351 14.89 23.48 6.80
CA PRO A 351 16.24 23.49 6.22
C PRO A 351 16.32 24.04 4.78
N ILE A 352 15.32 23.74 3.95
CA ILE A 352 15.21 24.21 2.57
C ILE A 352 15.01 25.74 2.52
N VAL A 353 14.29 26.30 3.49
CA VAL A 353 14.00 27.74 3.57
C VAL A 353 15.20 28.51 4.14
N GLN A 354 15.88 27.97 5.17
CA GLN A 354 17.02 28.62 5.85
C GLN A 354 18.16 29.02 4.92
N THR A 355 18.34 28.32 3.82
CA THR A 355 19.43 28.55 2.87
C THR A 355 18.90 29.26 1.63
N THR A 356 18.32 28.50 0.71
CA THR A 356 18.00 28.99 -0.64
C THR A 356 16.89 30.04 -0.70
N VAL A 357 15.85 29.92 0.13
CA VAL A 357 14.71 30.86 0.08
C VAL A 357 15.08 32.19 0.71
N MET A 358 15.72 32.20 1.88
CA MET A 358 16.07 33.45 2.57
C MET A 358 17.09 34.29 1.78
N ASP A 359 18.06 33.66 1.11
CA ASP A 359 19.00 34.38 0.25
C ASP A 359 18.31 34.97 -1.00
N HIS A 360 17.39 34.22 -1.61
CA HIS A 360 16.56 34.72 -2.70
C HIS A 360 15.69 35.92 -2.26
N LEU A 361 15.05 35.83 -1.10
CA LEU A 361 14.25 36.94 -0.56
C LEU A 361 15.10 38.19 -0.31
N ARG A 362 16.32 38.05 0.22
CA ARG A 362 17.24 39.20 0.43
C ARG A 362 17.67 39.86 -0.87
N GLN A 363 17.77 39.09 -1.96
CA GLN A 363 18.24 39.57 -3.25
C GLN A 363 17.13 40.23 -4.08
N TYR A 364 15.91 39.69 -4.02
CA TYR A 364 14.84 40.06 -4.96
C TYR A 364 13.61 40.73 -4.31
N TYR A 365 13.53 40.76 -2.98
CA TYR A 365 12.43 41.36 -2.24
C TYR A 365 12.94 42.40 -1.24
N ASP A 366 12.09 43.36 -0.89
CA ASP A 366 12.39 44.39 0.11
C ASP A 366 11.54 44.15 1.36
N ASN A 367 12.17 43.55 2.37
CA ASN A 367 11.60 43.32 3.69
C ASN A 367 12.10 44.35 4.74
N SER A 368 12.46 45.57 4.30
CA SER A 368 12.65 46.71 5.20
C SER A 368 11.34 47.06 5.92
N LEU A 369 11.45 47.61 7.12
CA LEU A 369 10.28 47.86 7.98
C LEU A 369 9.24 48.73 7.26
N GLU A 370 9.67 49.77 6.56
CA GLU A 370 8.83 50.72 5.83
C GLU A 370 8.10 50.08 4.64
N ASN A 371 8.66 49.01 4.06
CA ASN A 371 8.12 48.36 2.85
C ASN A 371 7.23 47.14 3.14
N LEU A 372 7.24 46.61 4.37
CA LEU A 372 6.41 45.46 4.74
C LEU A 372 4.93 45.69 4.41
N GLY A 373 4.33 44.69 3.74
CA GLY A 373 2.94 44.69 3.28
C GLY A 373 2.76 45.11 1.82
N ASN A 374 3.78 45.69 1.18
CA ASN A 374 3.75 46.04 -0.25
C ASN A 374 4.01 44.81 -1.14
N GLY A 375 3.69 44.92 -2.43
CA GLY A 375 3.79 43.81 -3.41
C GLY A 375 5.19 43.21 -3.58
N ASN A 376 6.26 43.96 -3.34
CA ASN A 376 7.64 43.45 -3.38
C ASN A 376 8.19 43.06 -1.99
N SER A 377 7.33 42.93 -0.97
CA SER A 377 7.68 42.31 0.32
C SER A 377 7.18 40.86 0.37
N PHE A 378 7.85 40.00 1.14
CA PHE A 378 7.45 38.60 1.31
C PHE A 378 7.70 38.18 2.75
N ILE A 379 6.62 38.11 3.54
CA ILE A 379 6.68 37.85 4.99
C ILE A 379 5.54 36.92 5.45
N TRP A 380 5.73 36.33 6.61
CA TRP A 380 4.77 35.55 7.40
C TRP A 380 4.92 35.94 8.88
N TYR A 381 3.90 35.68 9.71
CA TYR A 381 3.90 36.12 11.12
C TYR A 381 4.38 35.05 12.13
N GLY A 382 4.50 33.78 11.73
CA GLY A 382 5.04 32.71 12.57
C GLY A 382 4.12 32.19 13.71
N PRO A 383 4.63 31.26 14.53
CA PRO A 383 3.82 30.41 15.43
C PRO A 383 3.17 31.13 16.60
N ARG A 384 3.75 32.22 17.10
CA ARG A 384 3.23 32.93 18.29
C ARG A 384 1.99 33.75 17.95
N TRP A 385 2.02 34.51 16.86
CA TRP A 385 0.86 35.27 16.38
C TRP A 385 -0.29 34.32 15.98
N ALA A 386 0.00 33.21 15.31
CA ALA A 386 -1.02 32.20 15.00
C ALA A 386 -1.68 31.62 16.27
N GLN A 387 -0.90 31.29 17.31
CA GLN A 387 -1.44 30.77 18.58
C GLN A 387 -2.18 31.82 19.41
N ALA A 388 -1.97 33.12 19.16
CA ALA A 388 -2.83 34.16 19.71
C ALA A 388 -4.25 34.06 19.14
N SER A 389 -4.37 33.70 17.85
CA SER A 389 -5.65 33.58 17.17
C SER A 389 -6.35 32.24 17.41
N THR A 390 -5.63 31.14 17.65
CA THR A 390 -6.22 29.79 17.90
C THR A 390 -6.55 29.50 19.36
N ALA A 391 -5.96 30.26 20.30
CA ALA A 391 -6.22 30.10 21.73
C ALA A 391 -7.73 30.09 22.04
N PRO A 392 -8.21 29.17 22.90
CA PRO A 392 -7.47 28.34 23.85
C PRO A 392 -6.87 27.04 23.28
N SER A 393 -7.06 26.75 22.00
CA SER A 393 -6.76 25.44 21.43
C SER A 393 -5.29 25.20 21.14
N ARG A 394 -4.94 23.92 21.06
CA ARG A 394 -3.58 23.44 20.85
C ARG A 394 -3.11 23.64 19.41
N LEU A 395 -1.96 24.29 19.26
CA LEU A 395 -1.26 24.52 17.99
C LEU A 395 -2.11 25.30 16.96
N TYR A 396 -2.00 24.95 15.69
CA TYR A 396 -2.37 25.77 14.54
C TYR A 396 -2.44 24.92 13.26
N LYS A 397 -2.57 25.54 12.07
CA LYS A 397 -2.65 24.89 10.75
C LYS A 397 -1.65 23.74 10.56
N ALA A 398 -2.06 22.77 9.76
CA ALA A 398 -1.38 21.51 9.45
C ALA A 398 -1.28 20.51 10.61
N PHE A 399 -1.85 20.81 11.78
CA PHE A 399 -2.01 19.88 12.89
C PHE A 399 -3.47 19.44 13.04
N THR A 400 -3.69 18.17 13.42
CA THR A 400 -5.03 17.59 13.66
C THR A 400 -5.58 17.90 15.05
N THR A 401 -4.86 18.69 15.85
CA THR A 401 -5.33 19.30 17.11
C THR A 401 -6.37 20.39 16.84
N GLU A 402 -7.16 20.78 17.84
CA GLU A 402 -8.24 21.76 17.72
C GLU A 402 -7.75 23.09 17.13
N GLY A 403 -6.52 23.52 17.39
CA GLY A 403 -5.98 24.75 16.83
C GLY A 403 -5.79 24.72 15.30
N GLY A 404 -5.69 23.53 14.70
CA GLY A 404 -5.54 23.37 13.26
C GLY A 404 -6.84 23.06 12.50
N ILE A 405 -7.84 22.48 13.17
CA ILE A 405 -9.09 22.02 12.52
C ILE A 405 -10.35 22.79 12.95
N ARG A 406 -10.39 23.40 14.13
CA ARG A 406 -11.57 24.15 14.60
C ARG A 406 -11.47 25.60 14.14
N VAL A 407 -12.38 26.01 13.28
CA VAL A 407 -12.33 27.28 12.54
C VAL A 407 -13.53 28.18 12.89
N PRO A 408 -13.43 29.51 12.72
CA PRO A 408 -14.58 30.37 12.93
C PRO A 408 -15.60 30.11 11.83
N PHE A 409 -16.88 29.99 12.19
CA PHE A 409 -17.98 29.81 11.24
C PHE A 409 -19.17 30.68 11.63
N VAL A 410 -19.55 31.59 10.74
CA VAL A 410 -20.73 32.44 10.83
C VAL A 410 -21.68 32.06 9.71
N VAL A 411 -22.97 31.92 10.03
CA VAL A 411 -24.00 31.62 9.02
C VAL A 411 -25.25 32.44 9.24
N LYS A 412 -25.78 32.99 8.15
CA LYS A 412 -27.11 33.58 8.06
C LYS A 412 -27.94 32.73 7.12
N TYR A 413 -29.03 32.17 7.64
CA TYR A 413 -29.95 31.34 6.87
C TYR A 413 -30.92 32.20 6.05
N PRO A 414 -31.50 31.69 4.95
CA PRO A 414 -32.63 32.32 4.31
C PRO A 414 -33.80 32.41 5.30
N LYS A 415 -34.63 33.46 5.19
CA LYS A 415 -35.77 33.69 6.11
C LYS A 415 -36.72 32.49 6.23
N SER A 416 -36.85 31.69 5.17
CA SER A 416 -37.68 30.47 5.14
C SER A 416 -37.11 29.30 5.95
N PHE A 417 -35.83 29.36 6.31
CA PHE A 417 -35.10 28.34 7.07
C PHE A 417 -34.54 28.88 8.39
N GLU A 418 -34.93 30.10 8.79
CA GLU A 418 -34.55 30.64 10.09
C GLU A 418 -35.06 29.73 11.23
N PRO A 419 -34.20 29.38 12.21
CA PRO A 419 -34.60 28.54 13.32
C PRO A 419 -35.70 29.19 14.15
N ALA A 420 -36.83 28.50 14.32
CA ALA A 420 -37.98 29.06 15.02
C ALA A 420 -37.85 29.03 16.56
N SER A 421 -37.15 28.04 17.12
CA SER A 421 -36.92 27.88 18.56
C SER A 421 -35.82 26.84 18.86
N GLY A 422 -35.40 26.70 20.11
CA GLY A 422 -34.44 25.68 20.55
C GLY A 422 -32.97 26.09 20.43
N GLU A 423 -32.07 25.11 20.50
CA GLU A 423 -30.61 25.35 20.46
C GLU A 423 -30.17 26.04 19.17
N ALA A 424 -30.77 25.67 18.03
CA ALA A 424 -30.50 26.28 16.73
C ALA A 424 -30.91 27.76 16.65
N ALA A 425 -31.86 28.22 17.47
CA ALA A 425 -32.27 29.63 17.50
C ALA A 425 -31.34 30.53 18.32
N LYS A 426 -30.36 29.95 19.04
CA LYS A 426 -29.38 30.75 19.79
C LYS A 426 -28.40 31.46 18.83
N PRO A 427 -27.95 32.68 19.15
CA PRO A 427 -26.93 33.37 18.36
C PRO A 427 -25.56 32.70 18.35
N ILE A 428 -25.28 31.84 19.33
CA ILE A 428 -24.05 31.05 19.47
C ILE A 428 -24.46 29.59 19.68
N THR A 429 -23.85 28.68 18.95
CA THR A 429 -24.00 27.24 19.11
C THR A 429 -22.65 26.57 19.30
N HIS A 430 -22.60 25.63 20.23
CA HIS A 430 -21.44 24.81 20.53
C HIS A 430 -21.62 23.37 20.02
N ARG A 431 -22.61 23.13 19.15
CA ARG A 431 -22.85 21.82 18.55
C ARG A 431 -21.80 21.52 17.48
N PHE A 432 -21.29 20.29 17.51
CA PHE A 432 -20.35 19.79 16.51
C PHE A 432 -20.95 19.91 15.10
N ALA A 433 -20.13 20.44 14.20
CA ALA A 433 -20.40 20.49 12.77
C ALA A 433 -19.07 20.45 12.00
N THR A 434 -19.13 20.11 10.72
CA THR A 434 -17.95 20.05 9.85
C THR A 434 -18.25 20.65 8.48
N VAL A 435 -17.19 21.05 7.76
CA VAL A 435 -17.27 21.52 6.36
C VAL A 435 -17.95 20.53 5.41
N MET A 436 -17.95 19.23 5.73
CA MET A 436 -18.68 18.22 4.95
C MET A 436 -20.20 18.39 5.02
N ASP A 437 -20.72 19.11 6.01
CA ASP A 437 -22.16 19.34 6.21
C ASP A 437 -22.71 20.45 5.30
N LEU A 438 -21.83 21.25 4.68
CA LEU A 438 -22.26 22.36 3.82
C LEU A 438 -22.95 21.87 2.56
N ALA A 439 -22.35 20.92 1.84
CA ALA A 439 -22.93 20.36 0.62
C ALA A 439 -24.33 19.73 0.86
N PRO A 440 -24.54 18.82 1.82
CA PRO A 440 -25.86 18.26 2.07
C PRO A 440 -26.86 19.32 2.56
N THR A 441 -26.43 20.31 3.34
CA THR A 441 -27.31 21.43 3.76
C THR A 441 -27.77 22.27 2.58
N VAL A 442 -26.87 22.62 1.66
CA VAL A 442 -27.18 23.38 0.45
C VAL A 442 -28.16 22.59 -0.43
N LEU A 443 -27.91 21.30 -0.65
CA LEU A 443 -28.78 20.45 -1.46
C LEU A 443 -30.18 20.30 -0.85
N ASP A 444 -30.28 20.08 0.46
CA ASP A 444 -31.57 19.95 1.17
C ASP A 444 -32.39 21.26 1.08
N MET A 445 -31.76 22.41 1.34
CA MET A 445 -32.41 23.73 1.18
C MET A 445 -32.80 24.02 -0.29
N ALA A 446 -32.02 23.52 -1.24
CA ALA A 446 -32.30 23.65 -2.66
C ALA A 446 -33.39 22.69 -3.18
N GLY A 447 -33.78 21.69 -2.38
CA GLY A 447 -34.69 20.61 -2.81
C GLY A 447 -34.05 19.68 -3.84
N LEU A 448 -32.74 19.48 -3.78
CA LEU A 448 -31.96 18.62 -4.67
C LEU A 448 -31.45 17.38 -3.92
N THR A 449 -31.22 16.29 -4.66
CA THR A 449 -30.71 15.03 -4.10
C THR A 449 -29.34 14.70 -4.68
N HIS A 450 -28.47 14.09 -3.89
CA HIS A 450 -27.17 13.61 -4.37
C HIS A 450 -27.36 12.49 -5.42
N PRO A 451 -26.62 12.49 -6.54
CA PRO A 451 -26.84 11.55 -7.64
C PRO A 451 -26.19 10.16 -7.44
N ALA A 452 -25.50 9.91 -6.32
CA ALA A 452 -24.88 8.61 -6.05
C ALA A 452 -25.90 7.44 -6.15
N PRO A 453 -25.51 6.26 -6.65
CA PRO A 453 -24.13 5.82 -6.88
C PRO A 453 -23.54 6.17 -8.26
N THR A 454 -24.29 6.80 -9.17
CA THR A 454 -23.81 7.07 -10.54
C THR A 454 -24.16 8.46 -11.02
N TYR A 455 -23.22 9.15 -11.65
CA TYR A 455 -23.44 10.47 -12.24
C TYR A 455 -22.80 10.54 -13.63
N LYS A 456 -23.59 10.91 -14.65
CA LYS A 456 -23.15 11.04 -16.06
C LYS A 456 -22.32 9.84 -16.58
N GLY A 457 -22.68 8.62 -16.16
CA GLY A 457 -22.06 7.38 -16.63
C GLY A 457 -20.80 6.94 -15.85
N ARG A 458 -20.39 7.66 -14.80
CA ARG A 458 -19.33 7.23 -13.87
C ARG A 458 -19.88 6.91 -12.48
N GLU A 459 -19.21 6.00 -11.77
CA GLU A 459 -19.50 5.71 -10.36
C GLU A 459 -19.02 6.85 -9.46
N VAL A 460 -19.84 7.20 -8.47
CA VAL A 460 -19.57 8.29 -7.54
C VAL A 460 -19.98 7.92 -6.12
N VAL A 461 -19.20 8.38 -5.16
CA VAL A 461 -19.39 8.11 -3.73
C VAL A 461 -20.53 8.93 -3.13
N THR A 462 -21.11 8.45 -2.04
CA THR A 462 -22.08 9.22 -1.24
C THR A 462 -21.38 10.26 -0.36
N MET A 463 -22.12 11.28 0.06
CA MET A 463 -21.66 12.24 1.08
C MET A 463 -21.54 11.56 2.45
N ARG A 464 -20.60 12.04 3.27
CA ARG A 464 -20.41 11.64 4.67
C ARG A 464 -20.96 12.67 5.66
N GLY A 465 -20.99 13.94 5.28
CA GLY A 465 -21.62 14.99 6.10
C GLY A 465 -23.14 14.86 6.16
N GLU A 466 -23.75 15.53 7.14
CA GLU A 466 -25.20 15.57 7.34
C GLU A 466 -25.77 16.97 7.06
N SER A 467 -27.02 17.03 6.60
CA SER A 467 -27.72 18.32 6.43
C SER A 467 -27.96 18.96 7.80
N MET A 468 -27.72 20.27 7.92
CA MET A 468 -28.06 21.04 9.10
C MET A 468 -29.56 21.34 9.20
N VAL A 469 -30.36 21.17 8.14
CA VAL A 469 -31.79 21.55 8.12
C VAL A 469 -32.62 20.89 9.24
N PRO A 470 -32.45 19.59 9.58
CA PRO A 470 -33.14 18.98 10.72
C PRO A 470 -32.82 19.66 12.07
N PHE A 471 -31.57 20.09 12.26
CA PHE A 471 -31.18 20.86 13.44
C PHE A 471 -31.87 22.23 13.47
N LEU A 472 -31.91 22.94 12.33
CA LEU A 472 -32.58 24.25 12.22
C LEU A 472 -34.09 24.17 12.48
N LYS A 473 -34.73 23.09 12.02
CA LYS A 473 -36.16 22.84 12.26
C LYS A 473 -36.47 22.34 13.68
N GLY A 474 -35.45 22.11 14.51
CA GLY A 474 -35.60 21.59 15.87
C GLY A 474 -36.02 20.12 15.93
N THR A 475 -35.89 19.37 14.82
CA THR A 475 -36.19 17.92 14.79
C THR A 475 -35.02 17.08 15.29
N LYS A 476 -33.79 17.63 15.30
CA LYS A 476 -32.60 17.07 15.95
C LYS A 476 -32.01 18.10 16.93
N GLU A 477 -31.36 17.64 18.01
CA GLU A 477 -30.72 18.51 19.01
C GLU A 477 -29.37 19.11 18.55
N GLY A 478 -28.74 18.50 17.55
CA GLY A 478 -27.49 18.91 16.91
C GLY A 478 -27.49 18.52 15.44
N VAL A 479 -26.45 18.92 14.70
CA VAL A 479 -26.26 18.50 13.30
C VAL A 479 -25.99 17.00 13.25
N HIS A 480 -25.07 16.56 14.11
CA HIS A 480 -24.67 15.16 14.26
C HIS A 480 -25.11 14.57 15.59
N ASP A 481 -25.33 13.26 15.61
CA ASP A 481 -25.57 12.50 16.84
C ASP A 481 -24.26 12.28 17.62
N LYS A 482 -24.34 12.00 18.93
CA LYS A 482 -23.14 11.77 19.76
C LYS A 482 -22.31 10.56 19.33
N GLU A 483 -22.91 9.63 18.61
CA GLU A 483 -22.24 8.45 18.04
C GLU A 483 -21.56 8.75 16.70
N PHE A 484 -21.68 9.96 16.15
CA PHE A 484 -21.01 10.35 14.91
C PHE A 484 -19.49 10.29 15.07
N ILE A 485 -18.84 9.74 14.06
CA ILE A 485 -17.39 9.49 14.04
C ILE A 485 -16.78 10.38 12.97
N GLN A 486 -15.82 11.20 13.37
CA GLN A 486 -15.04 12.02 12.46
C GLN A 486 -13.56 11.72 12.59
N GLY A 487 -12.93 11.37 11.47
CA GLY A 487 -11.48 11.22 11.36
C GLY A 487 -10.84 12.41 10.64
N TRP A 488 -9.54 12.59 10.87
CA TRP A 488 -8.68 13.51 10.14
C TRP A 488 -7.30 12.90 9.97
N GLU A 489 -6.73 13.01 8.78
CA GLU A 489 -5.31 12.79 8.54
C GLU A 489 -4.78 13.91 7.66
N THR A 490 -3.67 14.53 8.02
CA THR A 490 -2.99 15.48 7.14
C THR A 490 -1.51 15.48 7.49
N CYS A 491 -0.66 15.30 6.48
CA CYS A 491 0.79 15.36 6.62
C CYS A 491 1.39 14.39 7.67
N GLY A 492 0.79 13.21 7.85
CA GLY A 492 1.24 12.22 8.82
C GLY A 492 0.84 12.55 10.26
N ARG A 493 -0.16 13.43 10.45
CA ARG A 493 -0.78 13.73 11.73
C ARG A 493 -2.22 13.24 11.67
N ALA A 494 -2.68 12.59 12.73
CA ALA A 494 -3.97 11.93 12.72
C ALA A 494 -4.84 12.37 13.90
N ALA A 495 -6.15 12.32 13.73
CA ALA A 495 -7.11 12.42 14.82
C ALA A 495 -8.37 11.62 14.51
N ILE A 496 -9.04 11.17 15.57
CA ILE A 496 -10.35 10.51 15.50
C ILE A 496 -11.20 11.04 16.66
N ARG A 497 -12.46 11.43 16.38
CA ARG A 497 -13.41 11.95 17.35
C ARG A 497 -14.71 11.16 17.31
N LYS A 498 -15.24 10.83 18.49
CA LYS A 498 -16.58 10.28 18.69
C LYS A 498 -17.25 11.05 19.83
N GLY A 499 -18.32 11.78 19.52
CA GLY A 499 -18.91 12.74 20.46
C GLY A 499 -17.89 13.80 20.88
N ASP A 500 -17.63 13.93 22.17
CA ASP A 500 -16.63 14.87 22.71
C ASP A 500 -15.26 14.23 23.00
N TRP A 501 -15.13 12.91 22.78
CA TRP A 501 -13.88 12.20 22.95
C TRP A 501 -13.05 12.24 21.67
N LYS A 502 -11.79 12.69 21.79
CA LYS A 502 -10.88 12.82 20.66
C LYS A 502 -9.53 12.18 20.98
N ALA A 503 -9.04 11.34 20.08
CA ALA A 503 -7.66 10.86 20.12
C ALA A 503 -6.84 11.54 19.02
N VAL A 504 -5.59 11.88 19.33
CA VAL A 504 -4.69 12.63 18.44
C VAL A 504 -3.33 11.96 18.39
N TRP A 505 -2.75 11.90 17.19
CA TRP A 505 -1.37 11.48 16.94
C TRP A 505 -0.58 12.62 16.31
N ILE A 506 0.40 13.16 17.05
CA ILE A 506 1.34 14.18 16.55
C ILE A 506 2.77 13.62 16.61
N PRO A 507 3.52 13.61 15.49
CA PRO A 507 4.91 13.17 15.46
C PRO A 507 5.86 14.17 16.15
N LYS A 508 7.07 13.73 16.46
CA LYS A 508 8.11 14.61 17.03
C LYS A 508 8.51 15.67 16.00
N PRO A 509 8.99 16.84 16.46
CA PRO A 509 9.20 17.23 17.85
C PRO A 509 7.96 17.84 18.54
N LYS A 510 6.90 18.19 17.78
CA LYS A 510 5.73 18.90 18.33
C LYS A 510 4.76 17.99 19.10
N GLY A 511 4.94 16.68 19.02
CA GLY A 511 4.17 15.70 19.75
C GLY A 511 5.00 14.51 20.18
N PRO A 512 4.40 13.60 20.98
CA PRO A 512 5.14 12.52 21.62
C PRO A 512 5.33 11.27 20.76
N GLU A 513 4.90 11.25 19.48
CA GLU A 513 4.87 10.03 18.64
C GLU A 513 4.12 8.88 19.30
N ARG A 514 3.00 9.21 19.96
CA ARG A 514 2.03 8.24 20.48
C ARG A 514 0.64 8.84 20.44
N TRP A 515 -0.38 7.99 20.41
CA TRP A 515 -1.76 8.42 20.54
C TRP A 515 -1.99 9.02 21.93
N GLN A 516 -2.59 10.21 21.95
CA GLN A 516 -3.04 10.91 23.14
C GLN A 516 -4.57 10.97 23.14
N LEU A 517 -5.20 10.92 24.30
CA LEU A 517 -6.66 10.92 24.43
C LEU A 517 -7.14 12.16 25.21
N TYR A 518 -8.19 12.83 24.72
CA TYR A 518 -8.74 14.04 25.30
C TYR A 518 -10.27 13.98 25.40
N ASP A 519 -10.81 14.59 26.46
CA ASP A 519 -12.23 14.89 26.61
C ASP A 519 -12.47 16.38 26.31
N LEU A 520 -12.98 16.68 25.12
CA LEU A 520 -13.21 18.05 24.68
C LEU A 520 -14.39 18.74 25.39
N SER A 521 -15.17 18.02 26.19
CA SER A 521 -16.24 18.65 26.99
C SER A 521 -15.68 19.46 28.15
N THR A 522 -14.55 19.04 28.71
CA THR A 522 -13.85 19.70 29.82
C THR A 522 -12.51 20.29 29.43
N ASP A 523 -11.83 19.75 28.42
CA ASP A 523 -10.49 20.15 27.99
C ASP A 523 -10.46 20.56 26.51
N LYS A 524 -10.92 21.78 26.23
CA LYS A 524 -10.83 22.41 24.90
C LYS A 524 -9.39 22.70 24.45
N GLY A 525 -8.43 22.60 25.37
CA GLY A 525 -7.02 22.85 25.12
C GLY A 525 -6.25 21.59 24.70
N GLU A 526 -6.82 20.39 24.81
CA GLU A 526 -6.11 19.12 24.56
C GLU A 526 -4.78 19.03 25.37
N ILE A 527 -4.87 19.32 26.67
CA ILE A 527 -3.75 19.42 27.60
C ILE A 527 -3.58 18.12 28.40
N GLU A 528 -4.66 17.63 29.02
CA GLU A 528 -4.61 16.46 29.89
C GLU A 528 -4.77 15.18 29.07
N ASP A 529 -3.65 14.52 28.79
CA ASP A 529 -3.66 13.22 28.10
C ASP A 529 -4.21 12.11 29.02
N LEU A 530 -5.41 11.62 28.68
CA LEU A 530 -6.13 10.57 29.40
C LEU A 530 -5.80 9.16 28.89
N SER A 531 -4.86 8.99 27.96
CA SER A 531 -4.58 7.69 27.32
C SER A 531 -4.20 6.58 28.33
N GLU A 532 -3.45 6.92 29.38
CA GLU A 532 -3.09 5.98 30.45
C GLU A 532 -4.22 5.75 31.46
N LYS A 533 -5.09 6.75 31.67
CA LYS A 533 -6.21 6.70 32.63
C LYS A 533 -7.42 5.97 32.06
N GLU A 534 -7.67 6.10 30.75
CA GLU A 534 -8.83 5.58 30.02
C GLU A 534 -8.40 4.72 28.80
N PRO A 535 -7.57 3.68 28.99
CA PRO A 535 -6.97 2.92 27.89
C PRO A 535 -8.00 2.14 27.05
N GLU A 536 -9.11 1.71 27.66
CA GLU A 536 -10.20 1.04 26.93
C GLU A 536 -10.92 2.00 25.97
N ARG A 537 -11.08 3.27 26.36
CA ARG A 537 -11.68 4.30 25.49
C ARG A 537 -10.75 4.67 24.36
N LEU A 538 -9.45 4.77 24.63
CA LEU A 538 -8.47 4.95 23.57
C LEU A 538 -8.54 3.78 22.57
N LYS A 539 -8.57 2.54 23.06
CA LYS A 539 -8.69 1.35 22.22
C LYS A 539 -9.97 1.32 21.37
N GLU A 540 -11.10 1.80 21.91
CA GLU A 540 -12.34 2.00 21.15
C GLU A 540 -12.10 2.98 19.99
N LEU A 541 -11.57 4.17 20.28
CA LEU A 541 -11.30 5.19 19.26
C LEU A 541 -10.30 4.72 18.21
N LEU A 542 -9.25 3.98 18.59
CA LEU A 542 -8.28 3.43 17.64
C LEU A 542 -8.91 2.40 16.68
N LYS A 543 -9.90 1.64 17.15
CA LYS A 543 -10.67 0.75 16.28
C LYS A 543 -11.53 1.52 15.28
N LEU A 544 -12.09 2.65 15.70
CA LEU A 544 -12.83 3.56 14.81
C LEU A 544 -11.91 4.29 13.84
N TRP A 545 -10.68 4.57 14.24
CA TRP A 545 -9.65 5.07 13.36
C TRP A 545 -9.30 4.06 12.27
N ASP A 546 -9.08 2.78 12.60
CA ASP A 546 -8.86 1.72 11.60
C ASP A 546 -10.03 1.65 10.60
N GLN A 547 -11.28 1.79 11.09
CA GLN A 547 -12.46 1.85 10.24
C GLN A 547 -12.47 3.08 9.33
N TYR A 548 -12.16 4.27 9.88
CA TYR A 548 -12.04 5.50 9.09
C TYR A 548 -11.01 5.34 7.97
N VAL A 549 -9.82 4.80 8.27
CA VAL A 549 -8.76 4.53 7.29
C VAL A 549 -9.26 3.64 6.15
N LEU A 550 -9.99 2.57 6.47
CA LEU A 550 -10.56 1.64 5.48
C LEU A 550 -11.69 2.27 4.64
N GLU A 551 -12.51 3.12 5.24
CA GLU A 551 -13.63 3.77 4.56
C GLU A 551 -13.21 4.91 3.63
N THR A 552 -12.16 5.66 3.99
CA THR A 552 -11.74 6.86 3.27
C THR A 552 -10.49 6.66 2.41
N GLY A 553 -9.71 5.61 2.66
CA GLY A 553 -8.49 5.31 1.92
C GLY A 553 -7.27 6.11 2.36
N VAL A 554 -7.18 6.40 3.66
CA VAL A 554 -6.00 7.04 4.24
C VAL A 554 -4.77 6.15 4.07
N VAL A 555 -3.70 6.72 3.52
CA VAL A 555 -2.40 6.08 3.37
C VAL A 555 -1.50 6.61 4.48
N THR A 556 -1.54 5.95 5.65
CA THR A 556 -0.81 6.39 6.85
C THR A 556 0.70 6.39 6.64
N LEU A 557 1.39 7.39 7.19
CA LEU A 557 2.84 7.56 6.99
C LEU A 557 3.69 6.91 8.10
N CYS A 558 3.07 6.40 9.16
CA CYS A 558 3.74 5.75 10.28
C CYS A 558 3.02 4.44 10.66
N PRO A 559 3.73 3.32 10.89
CA PRO A 559 3.11 2.05 11.30
C PRO A 559 2.29 2.15 12.59
N ASP A 560 2.66 3.04 13.51
CA ASP A 560 1.97 3.21 14.79
C ASP A 560 0.63 3.94 14.66
N GLN A 561 0.35 4.51 13.49
CA GLN A 561 -0.97 5.06 13.17
C GLN A 561 -1.99 3.96 12.89
N GLY A 562 -1.62 2.70 12.66
CA GLY A 562 -2.57 1.62 12.42
C GLY A 562 -2.08 0.59 11.42
N ARG A 563 -2.95 -0.34 11.00
CA ARG A 563 -2.59 -1.42 10.07
C ARG A 563 -2.53 -0.97 8.61
N PHE A 564 -1.62 -0.03 8.36
CA PHE A 564 -1.35 0.64 7.08
C PHE A 564 -1.35 -0.29 5.87
N VAL A 565 -0.61 -1.40 5.99
CA VAL A 565 -0.33 -2.30 4.87
C VAL A 565 -1.57 -3.11 4.49
N GLU A 566 -2.38 -3.52 5.46
CA GLU A 566 -3.59 -4.32 5.23
C GLU A 566 -4.65 -3.47 4.50
N ALA A 567 -4.89 -2.25 4.97
CA ALA A 567 -5.85 -1.32 4.36
C ALA A 567 -5.47 -0.89 2.93
N MET A 568 -4.19 -0.54 2.73
CA MET A 568 -3.66 -0.16 1.41
C MET A 568 -3.77 -1.34 0.43
N GLU A 569 -3.49 -2.57 0.85
CA GLU A 569 -3.53 -3.75 -0.02
C GLU A 569 -4.96 -4.20 -0.37
N GLU A 570 -5.95 -3.98 0.50
CA GLU A 570 -7.37 -4.25 0.21
C GLU A 570 -7.97 -3.30 -0.84
N GLN A 571 -7.50 -2.05 -0.89
CA GLN A 571 -8.03 -1.00 -1.77
C GLN A 571 -7.35 -0.94 -3.16
N MET A 572 -6.22 -1.64 -3.34
CA MET A 572 -5.48 -1.64 -4.60
C MET A 572 -6.10 -2.58 -5.66
N THR A 573 -6.78 -2.02 -6.65
CA THR A 573 -7.17 -2.76 -7.87
C THR A 573 -5.98 -2.92 -8.83
N GLU A 574 -5.99 -3.94 -9.71
CA GLU A 574 -4.86 -4.32 -10.60
C GLU A 574 -4.33 -3.20 -11.52
N ASN A 575 -5.04 -2.07 -11.63
CA ASN A 575 -4.67 -0.89 -12.42
C ASN A 575 -4.81 0.45 -11.65
N GLY A 576 -4.92 0.43 -10.32
CA GLY A 576 -5.31 1.59 -9.49
C GLY A 576 -4.29 2.70 -9.29
N TRP A 577 -3.28 2.85 -10.17
CA TRP A 577 -2.43 4.05 -10.17
C TRP A 577 -3.05 5.08 -11.11
N MET A 578 -3.58 6.16 -10.55
CA MET A 578 -4.22 7.23 -11.32
C MET A 578 -3.22 8.34 -11.65
N GLU A 579 -3.49 9.07 -12.74
CA GLU A 579 -2.67 10.20 -13.18
C GLU A 579 -2.48 11.22 -12.04
N TYR A 580 -1.25 11.69 -11.86
CA TYR A 580 -0.87 12.66 -10.82
C TYR A 580 -0.31 13.92 -11.49
N GLU A 581 -0.83 15.09 -11.12
CA GLU A 581 -0.40 16.38 -11.66
C GLU A 581 0.88 16.89 -10.95
N TYR A 582 1.85 17.38 -11.71
CA TYR A 582 3.11 17.97 -11.21
C TYR A 582 3.46 19.24 -12.01
N TRP A 583 3.94 20.29 -11.34
CA TRP A 583 4.32 21.55 -11.99
C TRP A 583 5.86 21.73 -12.11
N HIS A 584 6.35 22.22 -13.26
CA HIS A 584 7.74 22.61 -13.51
C HIS A 584 7.85 23.78 -14.52
N LYS A 585 9.02 24.44 -14.56
CA LYS A 585 9.44 25.46 -15.54
C LYS A 585 9.00 25.15 -16.99
N GLY A 586 8.31 26.10 -17.63
CA GLY A 586 7.79 26.02 -19.02
C GLY A 586 6.26 26.14 -19.17
N ALA A 587 5.53 26.20 -18.06
CA ALA A 587 4.06 26.27 -18.01
C ALA A 587 3.45 27.67 -18.32
N GLN A 588 4.21 28.59 -18.93
CA GLN A 588 3.64 29.82 -19.48
C GLN A 588 2.91 29.50 -20.80
N PRO A 589 1.77 30.15 -21.11
CA PRO A 589 1.03 29.92 -22.35
C PRO A 589 1.94 30.14 -23.57
N GLY A 590 2.12 29.10 -24.40
CA GLY A 590 2.88 29.19 -25.66
C GLY A 590 3.96 28.12 -25.91
N MET A 591 4.20 27.17 -25.00
CA MET A 591 5.14 26.06 -25.27
C MET A 591 4.43 24.71 -25.46
N GLU A 592 4.59 24.17 -26.67
CA GLU A 592 4.04 22.90 -27.16
C GLU A 592 4.62 21.69 -26.40
N ASN A 593 3.86 21.10 -25.46
CA ASN A 593 3.71 19.63 -25.27
C ASN A 593 3.03 19.28 -23.93
N MET A 594 1.71 19.16 -23.91
CA MET A 594 0.93 18.70 -22.74
C MET A 594 1.35 17.31 -22.20
N GLN A 595 1.81 16.41 -23.07
CA GLN A 595 2.18 15.03 -22.71
C GLN A 595 3.42 14.92 -21.81
N LYS A 596 4.22 15.99 -21.68
CA LYS A 596 5.40 16.03 -20.79
C LYS A 596 5.02 16.34 -19.34
N PHE A 597 3.77 16.72 -19.07
CA PHE A 597 3.27 17.16 -17.76
C PHE A 597 2.50 16.06 -17.01
N ILE A 598 2.44 14.86 -17.59
CA ILE A 598 1.90 13.65 -16.98
C ILE A 598 3.09 12.74 -16.70
N CYS A 599 3.49 12.62 -15.43
CA CYS A 599 4.38 11.53 -15.08
C CYS A 599 3.54 10.25 -15.07
N LYS A 600 3.75 9.37 -16.05
CA LYS A 600 3.30 7.99 -15.89
C LYS A 600 4.25 7.39 -14.85
N PRO A 601 3.83 7.17 -13.59
CA PRO A 601 4.68 6.43 -12.67
C PRO A 601 5.04 5.11 -13.39
N PRO A 602 6.26 4.57 -13.19
CA PRO A 602 6.52 3.22 -13.65
C PRO A 602 5.38 2.37 -13.09
N ARG A 603 4.51 1.88 -13.98
CA ARG A 603 3.53 0.85 -13.65
C ARG A 603 4.34 -0.17 -12.88
N PHE A 604 3.88 -0.61 -11.72
CA PHE A 604 4.54 -1.74 -11.06
C PHE A 604 4.55 -2.91 -12.06
N GLU A 605 5.63 -3.05 -12.83
CA GLU A 605 5.82 -4.12 -13.80
C GLU A 605 6.25 -5.34 -12.99
N ARG A 606 5.26 -6.08 -12.52
CA ARG A 606 5.49 -7.42 -12.00
C ARG A 606 5.29 -8.40 -13.14
N THR A 607 6.29 -8.49 -14.00
CA THR A 607 6.32 -9.45 -15.10
C THR A 607 6.83 -10.78 -14.56
N ILE A 608 5.96 -11.78 -14.44
CA ILE A 608 6.39 -13.17 -14.21
C ILE A 608 6.01 -13.98 -15.42
N LYS A 609 7.03 -14.35 -16.21
CA LYS A 609 6.91 -15.27 -17.32
C LYS A 609 7.55 -16.60 -16.93
N ALA A 610 6.80 -17.67 -17.21
CA ALA A 610 6.86 -19.04 -16.66
C ALA A 610 8.25 -19.67 -16.53
N ILE A 611 8.52 -20.32 -15.38
CA ILE A 611 9.86 -20.84 -15.03
C ILE A 611 9.92 -22.32 -14.52
N ILE A 612 8.81 -23.07 -14.36
CA ILE A 612 8.89 -24.52 -13.96
C ILE A 612 8.89 -25.49 -15.15
N VAL A 613 8.43 -25.04 -16.32
CA VAL A 613 8.14 -25.91 -17.48
C VAL A 613 9.30 -26.85 -17.85
N VAL A 614 10.54 -26.37 -17.70
CA VAL A 614 11.71 -27.11 -18.18
C VAL A 614 12.23 -28.16 -17.20
N GLY A 615 12.05 -27.97 -15.89
CA GLY A 615 12.42 -29.00 -14.91
C GLY A 615 11.57 -30.26 -15.10
N GLU A 616 10.25 -30.07 -15.16
CA GLU A 616 9.30 -31.17 -15.39
C GLU A 616 9.47 -31.83 -16.76
N PHE A 617 9.77 -31.04 -17.80
CA PHE A 617 10.07 -31.56 -19.14
C PHE A 617 11.12 -32.69 -19.11
N PHE A 618 12.21 -32.50 -18.35
CA PHE A 618 13.34 -33.44 -18.23
C PHE A 618 13.11 -34.61 -17.25
N ILE A 619 12.05 -34.54 -16.44
CA ILE A 619 11.64 -35.62 -15.54
C ILE A 619 10.65 -36.53 -16.26
N SER A 620 9.56 -35.96 -16.77
CA SER A 620 8.45 -36.73 -17.33
C SER A 620 8.76 -37.32 -18.71
N GLY A 621 9.32 -36.51 -19.61
CA GLY A 621 9.60 -36.91 -20.99
C GLY A 621 10.68 -37.98 -21.08
N PHE A 622 11.63 -37.98 -20.14
CA PHE A 622 12.73 -38.94 -20.15
C PHE A 622 12.20 -40.37 -19.92
N ASN A 623 11.16 -40.55 -19.11
CA ASN A 623 10.56 -41.87 -18.89
C ASN A 623 9.95 -42.49 -20.16
N ILE A 624 9.50 -41.68 -21.12
CA ILE A 624 8.97 -42.11 -22.43
C ILE A 624 10.10 -42.35 -23.45
N VAL A 625 11.21 -41.61 -23.33
CA VAL A 625 12.37 -41.77 -24.24
C VAL A 625 13.28 -42.92 -23.81
N LEU A 626 13.28 -43.24 -22.52
CA LEU A 626 14.22 -44.16 -21.90
C LEU A 626 14.18 -45.58 -22.47
N PRO A 627 13.03 -46.21 -22.81
CA PRO A 627 13.04 -47.53 -23.45
C PRO A 627 13.83 -47.54 -24.78
N GLY A 628 13.53 -46.61 -25.69
CA GLY A 628 14.22 -46.49 -26.98
C GLY A 628 15.67 -46.03 -26.87
N LEU A 629 15.98 -45.17 -25.90
CA LEU A 629 17.35 -44.75 -25.58
C LEU A 629 18.17 -45.90 -24.98
N GLY A 630 17.55 -46.74 -24.14
CA GLY A 630 18.17 -47.91 -23.54
C GLY A 630 18.61 -48.92 -24.61
N ASP A 631 17.80 -49.12 -25.64
CA ASP A 631 18.18 -49.97 -26.77
C ASP A 631 19.33 -49.35 -27.59
N ALA A 632 19.28 -48.04 -27.84
CA ALA A 632 20.29 -47.34 -28.63
C ALA A 632 21.68 -47.29 -27.95
N LEU A 633 21.73 -47.21 -26.62
CA LEU A 633 22.97 -47.18 -25.84
C LEU A 633 23.34 -48.53 -25.21
N SER A 634 22.60 -49.60 -25.55
CA SER A 634 22.79 -50.94 -24.98
C SER A 634 22.76 -50.95 -23.44
N ILE A 635 21.86 -50.18 -22.84
CA ILE A 635 21.66 -50.13 -21.39
C ILE A 635 20.95 -51.42 -20.95
N PRO A 636 21.56 -52.21 -20.05
CA PRO A 636 20.95 -53.41 -19.48
C PRO A 636 19.54 -53.10 -18.93
N ALA A 637 18.56 -53.99 -19.20
CA ALA A 637 17.15 -53.75 -18.90
C ALA A 637 16.88 -53.54 -17.40
N ASP A 638 17.68 -54.21 -16.58
CA ASP A 638 17.77 -54.13 -15.14
C ASP A 638 18.35 -52.77 -14.67
N SER A 639 19.30 -52.19 -15.40
CA SER A 639 19.90 -50.88 -15.02
C SER A 639 19.15 -49.63 -15.54
N ARG A 640 17.97 -49.78 -16.15
CA ARG A 640 17.26 -48.65 -16.80
C ARG A 640 16.69 -47.63 -15.81
N THR A 641 16.44 -47.98 -14.56
CA THR A 641 15.94 -47.07 -13.52
C THR A 641 16.96 -46.00 -13.12
N TRP A 642 18.26 -46.31 -13.20
CA TRP A 642 19.31 -45.44 -12.68
C TRP A 642 19.46 -44.11 -13.45
N PRO A 643 19.48 -44.05 -14.79
CA PRO A 643 19.51 -42.78 -15.54
C PRO A 643 18.33 -41.83 -15.26
N ALA A 644 17.16 -42.37 -14.89
CA ALA A 644 15.99 -41.58 -14.50
C ALA A 644 16.12 -41.08 -13.05
N SER A 645 16.57 -41.94 -12.13
CA SER A 645 16.73 -41.63 -10.71
C SER A 645 17.87 -40.67 -10.43
N VAL A 646 19.00 -40.76 -11.15
CA VAL A 646 20.20 -39.94 -10.84
C VAL A 646 19.97 -38.44 -10.98
N PHE A 647 19.13 -38.03 -11.94
CA PHE A 647 18.81 -36.61 -12.17
C PHE A 647 17.98 -36.04 -11.01
N THR A 648 16.95 -36.75 -10.56
CA THR A 648 16.10 -36.33 -9.44
C THR A 648 16.83 -36.44 -8.11
N LEU A 649 17.71 -37.44 -7.95
CA LEU A 649 18.59 -37.59 -6.80
C LEU A 649 19.55 -36.42 -6.62
N VAL A 650 20.30 -36.05 -7.67
CA VAL A 650 21.24 -34.92 -7.59
C VAL A 650 20.48 -33.61 -7.41
N THR A 651 19.33 -33.45 -8.06
CA THR A 651 18.45 -32.31 -7.81
C THR A 651 18.10 -32.22 -6.33
N GLY A 652 17.57 -33.30 -5.75
CA GLY A 652 17.15 -33.38 -4.36
C GLY A 652 18.26 -33.12 -3.35
N ALA A 653 19.44 -33.69 -3.56
CA ALA A 653 20.58 -33.59 -2.65
C ALA A 653 21.18 -32.18 -2.59
N PHE A 654 21.14 -31.43 -3.69
CA PHE A 654 21.77 -30.10 -3.79
C PHE A 654 20.81 -28.92 -3.57
N LEU A 655 19.51 -29.14 -3.37
CA LEU A 655 18.53 -28.07 -3.14
C LEU A 655 18.85 -27.21 -1.91
N LEU A 656 19.20 -27.82 -0.77
CA LEU A 656 19.54 -27.07 0.46
C LEU A 656 20.84 -26.25 0.29
N PRO A 657 21.95 -26.80 -0.24
CA PRO A 657 23.13 -26.02 -0.57
C PRO A 657 22.86 -24.83 -1.51
N PHE A 658 22.08 -25.03 -2.58
CA PHE A 658 21.78 -23.95 -3.52
C PHE A 658 20.78 -22.93 -2.97
N ALA A 659 19.84 -23.32 -2.11
CA ALA A 659 19.00 -22.40 -1.36
C ALA A 659 19.88 -21.47 -0.51
N ARG A 660 20.86 -22.04 0.19
CA ARG A 660 21.83 -21.26 0.97
C ARG A 660 22.66 -20.31 0.10
N LEU A 661 23.09 -20.75 -1.08
CA LEU A 661 23.79 -19.87 -2.03
C LEU A 661 22.89 -18.73 -2.53
N ALA A 662 21.60 -18.98 -2.74
CA ALA A 662 20.65 -17.96 -3.15
C ALA A 662 20.43 -16.92 -2.04
N ASP A 663 20.36 -17.35 -0.78
CA ASP A 663 20.27 -16.45 0.37
C ASP A 663 21.53 -15.58 0.54
N MET A 664 22.71 -16.13 0.24
CA MET A 664 24.00 -15.43 0.36
C MET A 664 24.29 -14.45 -0.79
N TYR A 665 24.00 -14.83 -2.04
CA TYR A 665 24.43 -14.09 -3.23
C TYR A 665 23.28 -13.46 -4.03
N GLY A 666 22.03 -13.66 -3.61
CA GLY A 666 20.84 -13.19 -4.30
C GLY A 666 20.27 -14.22 -5.28
N GLY A 667 18.96 -14.11 -5.51
CA GLY A 667 18.20 -15.05 -6.34
C GLY A 667 18.51 -14.90 -7.81
N TYR A 668 18.72 -13.67 -8.28
CA TYR A 668 18.99 -13.38 -9.67
C TYR A 668 20.26 -14.09 -10.18
N LEU A 669 21.34 -14.08 -9.39
CA LEU A 669 22.62 -14.66 -9.80
C LEU A 669 22.56 -16.18 -9.82
N VAL A 670 22.08 -16.80 -8.73
CA VAL A 670 21.99 -18.26 -8.61
C VAL A 670 21.02 -18.84 -9.65
N PHE A 671 19.91 -18.16 -9.90
CA PHE A 671 18.93 -18.55 -10.91
C PHE A 671 19.51 -18.59 -12.32
N ASN A 672 20.10 -17.48 -12.77
CA ASN A 672 20.63 -17.38 -14.14
C ASN A 672 21.84 -18.30 -14.35
N ALA A 673 22.74 -18.41 -13.36
CA ALA A 673 23.85 -19.35 -13.41
C ALA A 673 23.35 -20.81 -13.49
N GLY A 674 22.32 -21.15 -12.72
CA GLY A 674 21.66 -22.45 -12.76
C GLY A 674 21.06 -22.79 -14.12
N LEU A 675 20.36 -21.84 -14.76
CA LEU A 675 19.80 -22.06 -16.10
C LEU A 675 20.87 -22.25 -17.18
N VAL A 676 21.95 -21.45 -17.15
CA VAL A 676 23.07 -21.60 -18.09
C VAL A 676 23.75 -22.96 -17.91
N TRP A 677 23.97 -23.38 -16.66
CA TRP A 677 24.51 -24.71 -16.36
C TRP A 677 23.61 -25.82 -16.90
N PHE A 678 22.29 -25.70 -16.68
CA PHE A 678 21.31 -26.65 -17.16
C PHE A 678 21.32 -26.75 -18.69
N LEU A 679 21.42 -25.61 -19.38
CA LEU A 679 21.51 -25.56 -20.84
C LEU A 679 22.74 -26.31 -21.36
N ILE A 680 23.92 -26.02 -20.79
CA ILE A 680 25.19 -26.63 -21.21
C ILE A 680 25.11 -28.15 -21.09
N TRP A 681 24.69 -28.67 -19.94
CA TRP A 681 24.64 -30.12 -19.72
C TRP A 681 23.52 -30.81 -20.48
N SER A 682 22.44 -30.11 -20.84
CA SER A 682 21.42 -30.62 -21.74
C SER A 682 21.92 -30.78 -23.16
N VAL A 683 22.74 -29.83 -23.65
CA VAL A 683 23.40 -29.96 -24.97
C VAL A 683 24.41 -31.11 -24.95
N ILE A 684 25.26 -31.20 -23.92
CA ILE A 684 26.26 -32.28 -23.81
C ILE A 684 25.59 -33.66 -23.73
N ALA A 685 24.47 -33.78 -23.01
CA ALA A 685 23.73 -35.05 -22.90
C ALA A 685 23.26 -35.60 -24.26
N SER A 686 22.96 -34.73 -25.24
CA SER A 686 22.58 -35.14 -26.60
C SER A 686 23.69 -35.88 -27.36
N PHE A 687 24.95 -35.71 -26.93
CA PHE A 687 26.12 -36.37 -27.48
C PHE A 687 26.53 -37.63 -26.70
N SER A 688 25.71 -38.10 -25.76
CA SER A 688 26.05 -39.30 -24.98
C SER A 688 26.26 -40.52 -25.89
N CYS A 689 27.41 -41.16 -25.77
CA CYS A 689 27.79 -42.34 -26.57
C CYS A 689 27.63 -43.66 -25.81
N ASP A 690 27.59 -43.62 -24.48
CA ASP A 690 27.52 -44.80 -23.64
C ASP A 690 26.73 -44.52 -22.33
N TYR A 691 26.44 -45.58 -21.59
CA TYR A 691 25.73 -45.56 -20.32
C TYR A 691 26.38 -44.63 -19.28
N VAL A 692 27.72 -44.66 -19.16
CA VAL A 692 28.44 -43.90 -18.13
C VAL A 692 28.41 -42.40 -18.42
N MET A 693 28.64 -42.02 -19.69
CA MET A 693 28.54 -40.64 -20.14
C MET A 693 27.13 -40.09 -19.91
N LEU A 694 26.08 -40.87 -20.19
CA LEU A 694 24.71 -40.45 -19.95
C LEU A 694 24.44 -40.18 -18.46
N ILE A 695 24.83 -41.10 -17.58
CA ILE A 695 24.66 -40.94 -16.12
C ILE A 695 25.37 -39.69 -15.64
N PHE A 696 26.61 -39.46 -16.08
CA PHE A 696 27.40 -38.30 -15.71
C PHE A 696 26.73 -37.00 -16.17
N CYS A 697 26.25 -36.97 -17.42
CA CYS A 697 25.52 -35.83 -17.95
C CYS A 697 24.22 -35.58 -17.16
N ARG A 698 23.45 -36.63 -16.85
CA ARG A 698 22.19 -36.55 -16.08
C ARG A 698 22.43 -36.06 -14.66
N ALA A 699 23.50 -36.52 -14.01
CA ALA A 699 23.89 -36.06 -12.68
C ALA A 699 24.18 -34.56 -12.69
N LEU A 700 25.03 -34.09 -13.61
CA LEU A 700 25.37 -32.66 -13.70
C LEU A 700 24.21 -31.80 -14.17
N GLN A 701 23.33 -32.34 -15.01
CA GLN A 701 22.09 -31.69 -15.42
C GLN A 701 21.18 -31.41 -14.21
N GLY A 702 21.14 -32.30 -13.20
CA GLY A 702 20.33 -32.14 -11.97
C GLY A 702 20.74 -30.96 -11.08
N LEU A 703 21.98 -30.48 -11.18
CA LEU A 703 22.41 -29.27 -10.45
C LEU A 703 21.70 -28.00 -10.93
N GLY A 704 21.27 -27.97 -12.20
CA GLY A 704 20.54 -26.84 -12.77
C GLY A 704 19.21 -26.57 -12.05
N PRO A 705 18.25 -27.52 -12.06
CA PRO A 705 17.02 -27.42 -11.29
C PRO A 705 17.23 -27.21 -9.79
N ALA A 706 18.30 -27.77 -9.21
CA ALA A 706 18.64 -27.55 -7.79
C ALA A 706 18.96 -26.08 -7.49
N ALA A 707 19.58 -25.35 -8.43
CA ALA A 707 19.85 -23.92 -8.30
C ALA A 707 18.60 -23.06 -8.61
N VAL A 708 17.87 -23.43 -9.66
CA VAL A 708 16.71 -22.67 -10.17
C VAL A 708 15.52 -22.72 -9.21
N GLY A 709 15.21 -23.89 -8.64
CA GLY A 709 14.03 -24.10 -7.80
C GLY A 709 13.97 -23.18 -6.57
N PRO A 710 14.94 -23.24 -5.65
CA PRO A 710 14.96 -22.40 -4.45
C PRO A 710 15.05 -20.91 -4.77
N ALA A 711 15.85 -20.53 -5.77
CA ALA A 711 15.99 -19.13 -6.17
C ALA A 711 14.66 -18.56 -6.69
N THR A 712 13.87 -19.35 -7.42
CA THR A 712 12.54 -18.93 -7.91
C THR A 712 11.56 -18.69 -6.77
N ILE A 713 11.46 -19.64 -5.82
CA ILE A 713 10.55 -19.50 -4.67
C ILE A 713 10.97 -18.33 -3.79
N MET A 714 12.28 -18.14 -3.59
CA MET A 714 12.80 -16.99 -2.84
C MET A 714 12.42 -15.67 -3.52
N MET A 715 12.62 -15.54 -4.83
CA MET A 715 12.26 -14.34 -5.57
C MET A 715 10.74 -14.09 -5.52
N LEU A 716 9.91 -15.11 -5.71
CA LEU A 716 8.45 -15.00 -5.58
C LEU A 716 8.03 -14.60 -4.15
N GLY A 717 8.67 -15.18 -3.14
CA GLY A 717 8.40 -14.89 -1.73
C GLY A 717 8.82 -13.48 -1.31
N ARG A 718 9.86 -12.92 -1.94
CA ARG A 718 10.31 -11.53 -1.73
C ARG A 718 9.45 -10.51 -2.50
N VAL A 719 9.04 -10.84 -3.73
CA VAL A 719 8.26 -9.93 -4.59
C VAL A 719 6.80 -9.84 -4.17
N TYR A 720 6.18 -10.95 -3.73
CA TYR A 720 4.78 -10.97 -3.32
C TYR A 720 4.62 -11.17 -1.82
N ARG A 721 3.88 -10.23 -1.22
CA ARG A 721 3.46 -10.29 0.18
C ARG A 721 2.34 -11.32 0.35
N PRO A 722 2.23 -12.00 1.52
CA PRO A 722 1.15 -12.94 1.79
C PRO A 722 -0.24 -12.32 1.55
N GLY A 723 -1.10 -13.01 0.79
CA GLY A 723 -2.43 -12.51 0.42
C GLY A 723 -3.01 -13.23 -0.82
N PRO A 724 -4.23 -12.88 -1.27
CA PRO A 724 -4.90 -13.53 -2.41
C PRO A 724 -4.05 -13.53 -3.69
N ARG A 725 -3.29 -12.45 -3.92
CA ARG A 725 -2.40 -12.32 -5.09
C ARG A 725 -1.18 -13.23 -5.02
N LYS A 726 -0.54 -13.38 -3.84
CA LYS A 726 0.55 -14.36 -3.67
C LYS A 726 0.01 -15.77 -3.90
N ASN A 727 -1.18 -16.06 -3.37
CA ASN A 727 -1.82 -17.36 -3.58
C ASN A 727 -2.07 -17.62 -5.07
N LEU A 728 -2.62 -16.65 -5.81
CA LEU A 728 -2.84 -16.77 -7.25
C LEU A 728 -1.53 -16.96 -8.02
N VAL A 729 -0.49 -16.17 -7.74
CA VAL A 729 0.81 -16.29 -8.41
C VAL A 729 1.49 -17.62 -8.11
N PHE A 730 1.42 -18.10 -6.87
CA PHE A 730 1.93 -19.42 -6.50
C PHE A 730 1.10 -20.56 -7.14
N CYS A 731 -0.21 -20.38 -7.32
CA CYS A 731 -1.05 -21.33 -8.06
C CYS A 731 -0.70 -21.34 -9.56
N LEU A 732 -0.49 -20.18 -10.18
CA LEU A 732 -0.05 -20.07 -11.58
C LEU A 732 1.37 -20.63 -11.78
N TYR A 733 2.25 -20.43 -10.79
CA TYR A 733 3.54 -21.08 -10.73
C TYR A 733 3.35 -22.61 -10.73
N GLY A 734 2.54 -23.15 -9.81
CA GLY A 734 2.18 -24.58 -9.78
C GLY A 734 1.54 -25.09 -11.08
N ALA A 735 0.68 -24.30 -11.73
CA ALA A 735 0.04 -24.65 -13.00
C ALA A 735 1.03 -24.85 -14.17
N SER A 736 2.24 -24.30 -14.05
CA SER A 736 3.28 -24.50 -15.07
C SER A 736 3.95 -25.89 -15.02
N ALA A 737 3.80 -26.62 -13.92
CA ALA A 737 4.31 -27.99 -13.80
C ALA A 737 3.55 -29.00 -14.70
N PRO A 738 2.20 -29.07 -14.71
CA PRO A 738 1.46 -29.90 -15.66
C PRO A 738 1.75 -29.60 -17.14
N LEU A 739 2.01 -28.32 -17.48
CA LEU A 739 2.40 -27.91 -18.82
C LEU A 739 3.77 -28.48 -19.21
N GLY A 740 4.77 -28.35 -18.33
CA GLY A 740 6.09 -28.95 -18.52
C GLY A 740 6.04 -30.48 -18.60
N PHE A 741 5.23 -31.09 -17.73
CA PHE A 741 5.02 -32.53 -17.68
C PHE A 741 4.53 -33.10 -19.01
N PHE A 742 3.43 -32.54 -19.55
CA PHE A 742 2.87 -33.02 -20.82
C PHE A 742 3.76 -32.68 -22.00
N PHE A 743 4.33 -31.48 -22.03
CA PHE A 743 5.24 -31.08 -23.09
C PHE A 743 6.45 -32.01 -23.17
N GLY A 744 7.00 -32.42 -22.02
CA GLY A 744 8.05 -33.44 -21.93
C GLY A 744 7.64 -34.78 -22.50
N ILE A 745 6.49 -35.31 -22.06
CA ILE A 745 5.96 -36.61 -22.53
C ILE A 745 5.68 -36.60 -24.03
N PHE A 746 5.05 -35.53 -24.53
CA PHE A 746 4.75 -35.38 -25.96
C PHE A 746 6.01 -35.32 -26.81
N VAL A 747 6.97 -34.47 -26.45
CA VAL A 747 8.26 -34.39 -27.16
C VAL A 747 9.03 -35.69 -27.04
N GLY A 748 8.95 -36.38 -25.90
CA GLY A 748 9.54 -37.70 -25.71
C GLY A 748 8.95 -38.75 -26.65
N GLY A 749 7.62 -38.82 -26.75
CA GLY A 749 6.92 -39.72 -27.68
C GLY A 749 7.28 -39.44 -29.15
N VAL A 750 7.28 -38.16 -29.56
CA VAL A 750 7.68 -37.75 -30.92
C VAL A 750 9.16 -38.09 -31.20
N ALA A 751 10.05 -37.83 -30.23
CA ALA A 751 11.47 -38.10 -30.39
C ALA A 751 11.79 -39.59 -30.50
N SER A 752 11.06 -40.44 -29.78
CA SER A 752 11.18 -41.89 -29.81
C SER A 752 10.58 -42.52 -31.08
N GLU A 753 9.48 -41.98 -31.60
CA GLU A 753 8.74 -42.60 -32.72
C GLU A 753 9.16 -42.11 -34.11
N TYR A 754 9.43 -40.80 -34.26
CA TYR A 754 9.70 -40.19 -35.58
C TYR A 754 11.10 -39.59 -35.75
N LEU A 755 11.83 -39.38 -34.65
CA LEU A 755 13.17 -38.79 -34.68
C LEU A 755 14.19 -39.73 -34.02
N SER A 756 15.30 -39.15 -33.57
CA SER A 756 16.27 -39.83 -32.71
C SER A 756 16.07 -39.37 -31.27
N TRP A 757 16.33 -40.24 -30.29
CA TRP A 757 16.33 -39.92 -28.86
C TRP A 757 17.15 -38.66 -28.53
N LYS A 758 18.17 -38.33 -29.33
CA LYS A 758 18.98 -37.10 -29.17
C LYS A 758 18.15 -35.83 -29.29
N TRP A 759 17.10 -35.82 -30.12
CA TRP A 759 16.23 -34.67 -30.34
C TRP A 759 15.43 -34.27 -29.10
N TYR A 760 15.17 -35.20 -28.18
CA TYR A 760 14.59 -34.87 -26.89
C TYR A 760 15.45 -33.87 -26.11
N PHE A 761 16.77 -34.12 -26.06
CA PHE A 761 17.73 -33.22 -25.42
C PHE A 761 17.93 -31.92 -26.19
N TRP A 762 17.93 -31.96 -27.53
CA TRP A 762 18.03 -30.74 -28.36
C TRP A 762 16.82 -29.82 -28.20
N ILE A 763 15.61 -30.35 -28.21
CA ILE A 763 14.38 -29.56 -28.02
C ILE A 763 14.35 -28.97 -26.60
N GLY A 764 14.70 -29.77 -25.59
CA GLY A 764 14.84 -29.27 -24.22
C GLY A 764 15.89 -28.15 -24.11
N ALA A 765 17.03 -28.28 -24.78
CA ALA A 765 18.08 -27.26 -24.81
C ALA A 765 17.62 -25.97 -25.54
N MET A 766 16.86 -26.06 -26.62
CA MET A 766 16.31 -24.88 -27.31
C MET A 766 15.35 -24.10 -26.40
N VAL A 767 14.48 -24.82 -25.67
CA VAL A 767 13.56 -24.20 -24.71
C VAL A 767 14.34 -23.58 -23.53
N LEU A 768 15.39 -24.25 -23.04
CA LEU A 768 16.30 -23.67 -22.04
C LEU A 768 16.98 -22.41 -22.55
N GLY A 769 17.45 -22.38 -23.79
CA GLY A 769 18.09 -21.21 -24.39
C GLY A 769 17.16 -20.01 -24.45
N LEU A 770 15.90 -20.21 -24.87
CA LEU A 770 14.88 -19.16 -24.85
C LEU A 770 14.57 -18.70 -23.41
N THR A 771 14.53 -19.65 -22.46
CA THR A 771 14.30 -19.34 -21.05
C THR A 771 15.44 -18.51 -20.45
N VAL A 772 16.71 -18.84 -20.77
CA VAL A 772 17.88 -18.06 -20.36
C VAL A 772 17.82 -16.63 -20.91
N LEU A 773 17.56 -16.49 -22.22
CA LEU A 773 17.47 -15.17 -22.86
C LEU A 773 16.37 -14.32 -22.23
N THR A 774 15.18 -14.89 -22.05
CA THR A 774 14.06 -14.17 -21.43
C THR A 774 14.30 -13.84 -19.96
N ALA A 775 14.92 -14.74 -19.19
CA ALA A 775 15.24 -14.53 -17.78
C ALA A 775 16.22 -13.38 -17.56
N ILE A 776 17.28 -13.27 -18.36
CA ILE A 776 18.29 -12.21 -18.22
C ILE A 776 17.69 -10.81 -18.37
N PHE A 777 16.70 -10.63 -19.25
CA PHE A 777 16.07 -9.34 -19.48
C PHE A 777 14.85 -9.08 -18.59
N SER A 778 14.14 -10.12 -18.15
CA SER A 778 12.85 -9.97 -17.46
C SER A 778 12.94 -10.08 -15.94
N MET A 779 14.00 -10.68 -15.39
CA MET A 779 14.10 -10.91 -13.95
C MET A 779 14.66 -9.69 -13.19
N PRO A 780 14.05 -9.32 -12.04
CA PRO A 780 14.56 -8.23 -11.20
C PRO A 780 15.92 -8.60 -10.60
N ARG A 781 16.84 -7.64 -10.55
CA ARG A 781 18.18 -7.80 -9.95
C ARG A 781 18.15 -7.48 -8.47
N ASP A 782 18.77 -8.33 -7.64
CA ASP A 782 18.93 -8.08 -6.21
C ASP A 782 19.87 -6.87 -5.97
N LYS A 783 19.46 -5.93 -5.12
CA LYS A 783 20.33 -4.82 -4.69
C LYS A 783 21.24 -5.31 -3.57
N LYS A 784 22.53 -4.92 -3.60
CA LYS A 784 23.52 -5.31 -2.57
C LYS A 784 23.12 -4.91 -1.14
N ALA A 785 22.31 -3.87 -0.96
CA ALA A 785 21.84 -3.42 0.35
C ALA A 785 20.80 -4.36 0.99
N ASP A 786 20.15 -5.21 0.20
CA ASP A 786 19.07 -6.10 0.66
C ASP A 786 19.58 -7.51 1.04
N LEU A 787 20.89 -7.77 0.90
CA LEU A 787 21.50 -9.07 1.19
C LEU A 787 22.13 -9.09 2.59
N PRO A 788 21.98 -10.20 3.35
CA PRO A 788 22.60 -10.30 4.67
C PRO A 788 24.14 -10.29 4.57
N THR A 789 24.81 -9.43 5.32
CA THR A 789 26.29 -9.33 5.32
C THR A 789 26.98 -10.46 6.07
N ASP A 790 26.28 -11.11 6.99
CA ASP A 790 26.88 -12.01 7.99
C ASP A 790 26.57 -13.50 7.74
N LEU A 791 25.92 -13.82 6.62
CA LEU A 791 25.50 -15.18 6.28
C LEU A 791 26.64 -15.97 5.64
N ARG A 792 26.96 -17.16 6.19
CA ARG A 792 28.02 -18.03 5.68
C ARG A 792 27.49 -19.40 5.27
N MET A 793 28.21 -20.08 4.37
CA MET A 793 27.89 -21.45 3.96
C MET A 793 28.22 -22.45 5.09
N ASP A 794 27.32 -23.39 5.35
CA ASP A 794 27.59 -24.52 6.23
C ASP A 794 28.22 -25.68 5.46
N TRP A 795 29.54 -25.59 5.25
CA TRP A 795 30.29 -26.62 4.55
C TRP A 795 30.26 -27.98 5.26
N LEU A 796 30.12 -28.00 6.60
CA LEU A 796 30.06 -29.24 7.35
C LEU A 796 28.71 -29.95 7.14
N GLY A 797 27.62 -29.19 7.12
CA GLY A 797 26.29 -29.64 6.70
C GLY A 797 26.28 -30.17 5.26
N VAL A 798 26.92 -29.47 4.32
CA VAL A 798 27.01 -29.92 2.90
C VAL A 798 27.76 -31.26 2.78
N VAL A 799 28.93 -31.37 3.39
CA VAL A 799 29.81 -32.56 3.29
C VAL A 799 29.21 -33.78 3.99
N THR A 800 28.26 -33.59 4.92
CA THR A 800 27.58 -34.70 5.60
C THR A 800 26.26 -35.06 4.94
N THR A 801 25.45 -34.07 4.55
CA THR A 801 24.11 -34.28 3.99
C THR A 801 24.15 -34.82 2.56
N VAL A 802 24.94 -34.20 1.68
CA VAL A 802 24.96 -34.56 0.25
C VAL A 802 25.45 -36.00 0.03
N PRO A 803 26.62 -36.42 0.54
CA PRO A 803 27.06 -37.80 0.37
C PRO A 803 26.13 -38.81 1.06
N GLY A 804 25.56 -38.45 2.22
CA GLY A 804 24.60 -39.31 2.92
C GLY A 804 23.38 -39.65 2.06
N LEU A 805 22.76 -38.64 1.45
CA LEU A 805 21.61 -38.83 0.57
C LEU A 805 21.97 -39.62 -0.70
N LEU A 806 23.07 -39.26 -1.36
CA LEU A 806 23.50 -39.91 -2.59
C LEU A 806 23.82 -41.40 -2.38
N LEU A 807 24.56 -41.73 -1.32
CA LEU A 807 25.02 -43.10 -1.05
C LEU A 807 23.88 -44.04 -0.63
N VAL A 808 22.92 -43.56 0.18
CA VAL A 808 21.76 -44.37 0.58
C VAL A 808 20.89 -44.71 -0.62
N VAL A 809 20.55 -43.71 -1.43
CA VAL A 809 19.70 -43.92 -2.61
C VAL A 809 20.41 -44.76 -3.68
N PHE A 810 21.71 -44.53 -3.87
CA PHE A 810 22.54 -45.38 -4.73
C PHE A 810 22.49 -46.85 -4.27
N ALA A 811 22.66 -47.12 -2.98
CA ALA A 811 22.64 -48.48 -2.46
C ALA A 811 21.28 -49.18 -2.68
N PHE A 812 20.16 -48.47 -2.55
CA PHE A 812 18.84 -49.04 -2.84
C PHE A 812 18.61 -49.31 -4.32
N THR A 813 19.06 -48.40 -5.19
CA THR A 813 18.81 -48.52 -6.64
C THR A 813 19.74 -49.55 -7.28
N ASP A 814 21.02 -49.57 -6.91
CA ASP A 814 22.00 -50.53 -7.45
C ASP A 814 21.96 -51.89 -6.71
N GLY A 815 21.40 -51.94 -5.50
CA GLY A 815 21.29 -53.16 -4.70
C GLY A 815 20.41 -54.25 -5.31
N GLY A 816 19.50 -53.89 -6.22
CA GLY A 816 18.71 -54.83 -7.02
C GLY A 816 19.49 -55.49 -8.17
N HIS A 817 20.58 -54.85 -8.60
CA HIS A 817 21.31 -55.18 -9.84
C HIS A 817 22.77 -55.55 -9.61
N ALA A 818 23.27 -55.38 -8.39
CA ALA A 818 24.61 -55.76 -8.02
C ALA A 818 24.85 -57.27 -8.23
N PRO A 819 26.09 -57.72 -8.56
CA PRO A 819 26.38 -59.11 -8.93
C PRO A 819 25.93 -60.20 -7.93
N ARG A 820 25.78 -59.85 -6.64
CA ARG A 820 25.21 -60.73 -5.59
C ARG A 820 24.07 -60.05 -4.81
N GLY A 821 23.37 -59.11 -5.45
CA GLY A 821 22.39 -58.23 -4.81
C GLY A 821 22.98 -57.53 -3.58
N TRP A 822 22.21 -57.48 -2.49
CA TRP A 822 22.64 -56.90 -1.21
C TRP A 822 23.82 -57.61 -0.54
N ALA A 823 24.20 -58.82 -0.97
CA ALA A 823 25.41 -59.49 -0.46
C ALA A 823 26.70 -58.95 -1.13
N THR A 824 26.57 -58.00 -2.06
CA THR A 824 27.72 -57.38 -2.73
C THR A 824 28.39 -56.35 -1.80
N PRO A 825 29.71 -56.48 -1.52
CA PRO A 825 30.38 -55.67 -0.50
C PRO A 825 30.24 -54.15 -0.67
N TYR A 826 30.29 -53.65 -1.91
CA TYR A 826 30.21 -52.21 -2.13
C TYR A 826 28.83 -51.63 -1.80
N ILE A 827 27.74 -52.39 -1.98
CA ILE A 827 26.37 -51.95 -1.62
C ILE A 827 26.24 -51.82 -0.10
N CYS A 828 26.74 -52.80 0.66
CA CYS A 828 26.74 -52.72 2.12
C CYS A 828 27.59 -51.54 2.62
N VAL A 829 28.77 -51.33 2.02
CA VAL A 829 29.67 -50.24 2.39
C VAL A 829 29.05 -48.87 2.07
N THR A 830 28.50 -48.68 0.88
CA THR A 830 27.83 -47.41 0.52
C THR A 830 26.61 -47.16 1.38
N PHE A 831 25.81 -48.17 1.70
CA PHE A 831 24.66 -48.04 2.61
C PHE A 831 25.08 -47.64 4.03
N ILE A 832 26.05 -48.35 4.62
CA ILE A 832 26.54 -48.07 5.98
C ILE A 832 27.16 -46.68 6.05
N LEU A 833 28.01 -46.33 5.08
CA LEU A 833 28.61 -44.99 5.00
C LEU A 833 27.53 -43.92 4.81
N GLY A 834 26.55 -44.16 3.94
CA GLY A 834 25.43 -43.26 3.72
C GLY A 834 24.62 -42.99 5.00
N VAL A 835 24.25 -44.06 5.72
CA VAL A 835 23.56 -43.94 7.02
C VAL A 835 24.42 -43.24 8.06
N ALA A 836 25.73 -43.53 8.10
CA ALA A 836 26.66 -42.85 9.01
C ALA A 836 26.76 -41.35 8.69
N PHE A 837 26.85 -40.97 7.41
CA PHE A 837 26.84 -39.58 6.96
C PHE A 837 25.53 -38.87 7.27
N LEU A 838 24.37 -39.51 7.12
CA LEU A 838 23.08 -38.95 7.51
C LEU A 838 22.94 -38.80 9.03
N GLY A 839 23.43 -39.77 9.81
CA GLY A 839 23.48 -39.66 11.27
C GLY A 839 24.38 -38.50 11.72
N LEU A 840 25.52 -38.34 11.06
CA LEU A 840 26.41 -37.20 11.28
C LEU A 840 25.79 -35.88 10.82
N ALA A 841 25.04 -35.86 9.72
CA ALA A 841 24.32 -34.68 9.25
C ALA A 841 23.26 -34.23 10.27
N VAL A 842 22.50 -35.17 10.85
CA VAL A 842 21.54 -34.87 11.93
C VAL A 842 22.26 -34.28 13.15
N TYR A 843 23.42 -34.85 13.53
CA TYR A 843 24.22 -34.30 14.62
C TYR A 843 24.76 -32.89 14.31
N VAL A 844 25.27 -32.69 13.10
CA VAL A 844 25.87 -31.42 12.66
C VAL A 844 24.80 -30.33 12.58
N GLU A 845 23.73 -30.56 11.83
CA GLU A 845 22.64 -29.60 11.62
C GLU A 845 21.87 -29.31 12.91
N GLY A 846 21.75 -30.30 13.80
CA GLY A 846 20.99 -30.15 15.05
C GLY A 846 21.77 -29.48 16.19
N TRP A 847 23.08 -29.72 16.30
CA TRP A 847 23.85 -29.35 17.50
C TRP A 847 25.22 -28.69 17.24
N VAL A 848 25.80 -28.79 16.05
CA VAL A 848 27.16 -28.27 15.76
C VAL A 848 27.13 -27.01 14.90
N ALA A 849 26.26 -26.96 13.91
CA ALA A 849 26.17 -25.87 12.96
C ALA A 849 25.60 -24.61 13.62
N ARG A 850 26.34 -23.49 13.53
CA ARG A 850 25.86 -22.18 14.00
C ARG A 850 24.76 -21.61 13.10
N GLN A 851 24.80 -21.94 11.82
CA GLN A 851 23.84 -21.53 10.80
C GLN A 851 23.53 -22.75 9.90
N PRO A 852 22.69 -23.69 10.38
CA PRO A 852 22.40 -24.95 9.67
C PRO A 852 21.78 -24.71 8.28
N LEU A 853 21.98 -25.65 7.35
CA LEU A 853 21.30 -25.66 6.05
C LEU A 853 19.80 -25.91 6.21
N PHE A 854 19.40 -26.65 7.24
CA PHE A 854 18.00 -26.95 7.54
C PHE A 854 17.59 -26.41 8.92
N SER A 855 16.65 -25.47 8.94
CA SER A 855 16.13 -24.92 10.18
C SER A 855 15.16 -25.89 10.86
N THR A 856 15.50 -26.35 12.08
CA THR A 856 14.62 -27.20 12.91
C THR A 856 13.31 -26.48 13.31
N ALA A 857 13.25 -25.16 13.16
CA ALA A 857 12.04 -24.36 13.41
C ALA A 857 10.89 -24.73 12.46
N LEU A 858 11.18 -25.20 11.24
CA LEU A 858 10.19 -25.71 10.29
C LEU A 858 9.35 -26.85 10.88
N LEU A 859 9.95 -27.70 11.71
CA LEU A 859 9.31 -28.88 12.29
C LEU A 859 8.62 -28.61 13.64
N ARG A 860 8.58 -27.35 14.08
CA ARG A 860 7.98 -26.94 15.37
C ARG A 860 6.46 -27.15 15.43
N PRO A 861 5.66 -26.89 14.38
CA PRO A 861 4.22 -27.18 14.40
C PRO A 861 3.96 -28.68 14.57
N LYS A 862 3.06 -29.06 15.48
CA LYS A 862 2.80 -30.46 15.86
C LYS A 862 2.41 -31.36 14.67
N TYR A 863 1.73 -30.80 13.66
CA TYR A 863 1.33 -31.54 12.46
C TYR A 863 2.43 -31.63 11.39
N MET A 864 3.46 -30.78 11.42
CA MET A 864 4.42 -30.64 10.33
C MET A 864 5.29 -31.88 10.16
N LYS A 865 5.70 -32.52 11.26
CA LYS A 865 6.50 -33.76 11.21
C LYS A 865 5.75 -34.89 10.49
N LEU A 866 4.49 -35.09 10.84
CA LEU A 866 3.64 -36.08 10.19
C LEU A 866 3.40 -35.70 8.72
N LEU A 867 3.13 -34.43 8.45
CA LEU A 867 2.94 -33.92 7.09
C LEU A 867 4.17 -34.20 6.21
N VAL A 868 5.37 -33.80 6.62
CA VAL A 868 6.61 -34.01 5.83
C VAL A 868 6.84 -35.48 5.51
N VAL A 869 6.66 -36.38 6.49
CA VAL A 869 6.82 -37.84 6.28
C VAL A 869 5.76 -38.38 5.32
N THR A 870 4.50 -37.98 5.46
CA THR A 870 3.41 -38.41 4.57
C THR A 870 3.58 -37.86 3.15
N LEU A 871 4.09 -36.64 3.00
CA LEU A 871 4.40 -36.05 1.71
C LEU A 871 5.56 -36.75 1.03
N PHE A 872 6.62 -37.08 1.76
CA PHE A 872 7.76 -37.84 1.23
C PHE A 872 7.30 -39.17 0.62
N ALA A 873 6.42 -39.89 1.33
CA ALA A 873 5.77 -41.08 0.79
C ALA A 873 4.88 -40.78 -0.43
N SER A 874 4.07 -39.72 -0.37
CA SER A 874 3.10 -39.36 -1.41
C SER A 874 3.74 -38.96 -2.74
N TYR A 875 4.83 -38.20 -2.71
CA TYR A 875 5.60 -37.86 -3.92
C TYR A 875 6.39 -39.07 -4.44
N GLY A 876 6.81 -39.98 -3.56
CA GLY A 876 7.36 -41.28 -3.96
C GLY A 876 6.38 -42.14 -4.77
N ILE A 877 5.11 -42.19 -4.35
CA ILE A 877 4.02 -42.86 -5.08
C ILE A 877 3.91 -42.29 -6.49
N PHE A 878 3.95 -40.98 -6.64
CA PHE A 878 3.90 -40.32 -7.94
C PHE A 878 5.08 -40.71 -8.85
N GLY A 879 6.31 -40.68 -8.32
CA GLY A 879 7.51 -41.09 -9.06
C GLY A 879 7.45 -42.54 -9.54
N LEU A 880 7.02 -43.44 -8.65
CA LEU A 880 6.79 -44.85 -8.95
C LEU A 880 5.73 -45.01 -10.04
N TYR A 881 4.59 -44.33 -9.90
CA TYR A 881 3.48 -44.38 -10.86
C TYR A 881 3.98 -43.98 -12.24
N LEU A 882 4.67 -42.84 -12.33
CA LEU A 882 5.11 -42.28 -13.59
C LEU A 882 6.10 -43.20 -14.33
N PHE A 883 7.04 -43.82 -13.61
CA PHE A 883 8.01 -44.73 -14.22
C PHE A 883 7.34 -46.04 -14.67
N TYR A 884 6.68 -46.75 -13.76
CA TYR A 884 6.12 -48.07 -14.07
C TYR A 884 4.87 -48.02 -14.93
N ALA A 885 4.04 -46.97 -14.88
CA ALA A 885 2.91 -46.83 -15.79
C ALA A 885 3.38 -46.67 -17.23
N SER A 886 4.40 -45.83 -17.49
CA SER A 886 4.98 -45.67 -18.83
C SER A 886 5.56 -47.00 -19.35
N PHE A 887 6.37 -47.68 -18.53
CA PHE A 887 6.95 -48.97 -18.90
C PHE A 887 5.89 -50.07 -19.09
N TYR A 888 4.83 -50.08 -18.28
CA TYR A 888 3.73 -51.03 -18.44
C TYR A 888 2.95 -50.78 -19.74
N ILE A 889 2.68 -49.51 -20.07
CA ILE A 889 1.98 -49.13 -21.30
C ILE A 889 2.81 -49.52 -22.55
N GLU A 890 4.11 -49.24 -22.55
CA GLU A 890 4.99 -49.51 -23.71
C GLU A 890 5.39 -50.99 -23.81
N LEU A 891 5.82 -51.62 -22.72
CA LEU A 891 6.41 -52.96 -22.75
C LEU A 891 5.40 -54.09 -22.52
N VAL A 892 4.28 -53.83 -21.82
CA VAL A 892 3.27 -54.86 -21.51
C VAL A 892 1.99 -54.68 -22.33
N MET A 893 1.51 -53.44 -22.51
CA MET A 893 0.34 -53.16 -23.36
C MET A 893 0.71 -52.92 -24.83
N HIS A 894 2.01 -52.89 -25.15
CA HIS A 894 2.54 -52.73 -26.51
C HIS A 894 2.03 -51.47 -27.24
N ALA A 895 1.76 -50.40 -26.50
CA ALA A 895 1.44 -49.11 -27.09
C ALA A 895 2.72 -48.44 -27.63
N GLY A 896 2.63 -47.78 -28.78
CA GLY A 896 3.74 -46.97 -29.30
C GLY A 896 4.07 -45.77 -28.39
N PRO A 897 5.28 -45.18 -28.45
CA PRO A 897 5.66 -44.07 -27.58
C PRO A 897 4.75 -42.84 -27.70
N LEU A 898 4.27 -42.49 -28.90
CA LEU A 898 3.31 -41.38 -29.05
C LEU A 898 1.92 -41.75 -28.54
N GLN A 899 1.52 -43.02 -28.65
CA GLN A 899 0.27 -43.50 -28.09
C GLN A 899 0.31 -43.51 -26.55
N ALA A 900 1.44 -43.90 -25.96
CA ALA A 900 1.68 -43.77 -24.53
C ALA A 900 1.57 -42.30 -24.09
N ALA A 901 2.20 -41.39 -24.81
CA ALA A 901 2.08 -39.95 -24.57
C ALA A 901 0.62 -39.45 -24.64
N ALA A 902 -0.14 -39.91 -25.65
CA ALA A 902 -1.56 -39.58 -25.77
C ALA A 902 -2.39 -40.09 -24.58
N TRP A 903 -2.05 -41.27 -24.04
CA TRP A 903 -2.73 -41.85 -22.88
C TRP A 903 -2.48 -41.09 -21.57
N PHE A 904 -1.40 -40.31 -21.46
CA PHE A 904 -1.13 -39.40 -20.34
C PHE A 904 -1.85 -38.03 -20.46
N THR A 905 -2.50 -37.71 -21.59
CA THR A 905 -3.18 -36.42 -21.81
C THR A 905 -4.22 -36.04 -20.73
N PRO A 906 -5.07 -36.97 -20.21
CA PRO A 906 -6.02 -36.64 -19.15
C PRO A 906 -5.34 -36.06 -17.91
N MET A 907 -4.10 -36.47 -17.66
CA MET A 907 -3.33 -36.02 -16.52
C MET A 907 -2.97 -34.53 -16.63
N ALA A 908 -2.61 -34.09 -17.84
CA ALA A 908 -2.28 -32.71 -18.16
C ALA A 908 -3.51 -31.79 -18.12
N ALA A 909 -4.61 -32.23 -18.73
CA ALA A 909 -5.87 -31.48 -18.75
C ALA A 909 -6.44 -31.33 -17.33
N GLY A 910 -6.44 -32.42 -16.56
CA GLY A 910 -6.87 -32.40 -15.16
C GLY A 910 -6.01 -31.44 -14.33
N GLY A 911 -4.70 -31.43 -14.52
CA GLY A 911 -3.82 -30.57 -13.73
C GLY A 911 -3.99 -29.09 -14.03
N LEU A 912 -4.21 -28.72 -15.29
CA LEU A 912 -4.53 -27.34 -15.65
C LEU A 912 -5.88 -26.89 -15.05
N ILE A 913 -6.88 -27.77 -15.08
CA ILE A 913 -8.21 -27.51 -14.50
C ILE A 913 -8.11 -27.35 -12.98
N ILE A 914 -7.46 -28.28 -12.29
CA ILE A 914 -7.31 -28.27 -10.83
C ILE A 914 -6.46 -27.08 -10.37
N ALA A 915 -5.37 -26.74 -11.08
CA ALA A 915 -4.55 -25.59 -10.73
C ALA A 915 -5.32 -24.26 -10.90
N THR A 916 -6.17 -24.15 -11.93
CA THR A 916 -7.00 -22.96 -12.18
C THR A 916 -8.14 -22.83 -11.17
N ILE A 917 -8.88 -23.92 -10.92
CA ILE A 917 -10.03 -23.94 -10.01
C ILE A 917 -9.58 -23.94 -8.53
N GLY A 918 -8.42 -24.53 -8.24
CA GLY A 918 -7.84 -24.60 -6.90
C GLY A 918 -7.69 -23.24 -6.26
N GLY A 919 -7.16 -22.24 -6.99
CA GLY A 919 -7.01 -20.87 -6.49
C GLY A 919 -8.32 -20.25 -5.95
N PHE A 920 -9.47 -20.64 -6.50
CA PHE A 920 -10.79 -20.15 -6.11
C PHE A 920 -11.51 -21.04 -5.09
N THR A 921 -11.03 -22.25 -4.80
CA THR A 921 -11.77 -23.24 -3.99
C THR A 921 -11.04 -23.66 -2.71
N LEU A 922 -9.73 -23.43 -2.62
CA LEU A 922 -8.89 -23.81 -1.46
C LEU A 922 -9.30 -23.15 -0.13
N HIS A 923 -10.03 -22.04 -0.16
CA HIS A 923 -10.54 -21.37 1.04
C HIS A 923 -11.90 -21.93 1.51
N LEU A 924 -12.63 -22.66 0.66
CA LEU A 924 -13.96 -23.19 0.94
C LEU A 924 -13.92 -24.54 1.68
N LEU A 925 -12.84 -25.30 1.51
CA LEU A 925 -12.68 -26.64 2.10
C LEU A 925 -11.52 -26.67 3.12
N PRO A 926 -11.67 -27.40 4.23
CA PRO A 926 -10.57 -27.63 5.16
C PRO A 926 -9.41 -28.37 4.48
N GLY A 927 -8.15 -27.96 4.71
CA GLY A 927 -6.96 -28.57 4.11
C GLY A 927 -6.87 -30.08 4.33
N ARG A 928 -7.35 -30.58 5.48
CA ARG A 928 -7.46 -32.03 5.75
C ARG A 928 -8.33 -32.77 4.73
N MET A 929 -9.48 -32.23 4.32
CA MET A 929 -10.36 -32.91 3.36
C MET A 929 -9.71 -32.99 1.98
N LEU A 930 -8.99 -31.94 1.59
CA LEU A 930 -8.24 -31.91 0.33
C LEU A 930 -7.13 -32.97 0.30
N LEU A 931 -6.37 -33.13 1.40
CA LEU A 931 -5.36 -34.19 1.49
C LEU A 931 -5.96 -35.61 1.46
N LEU A 932 -7.15 -35.82 2.04
CA LEU A 932 -7.85 -37.11 1.96
C LEU A 932 -8.32 -37.42 0.52
N ILE A 933 -8.86 -36.42 -0.17
CA ILE A 933 -9.24 -36.55 -1.59
C ILE A 933 -8.02 -36.91 -2.43
N ALA A 934 -6.90 -36.25 -2.19
CA ALA A 934 -5.66 -36.51 -2.90
C ALA A 934 -5.10 -37.92 -2.62
N GLY A 935 -5.07 -38.34 -1.35
CA GLY A 935 -4.66 -39.70 -0.98
C GLY A 935 -5.54 -40.78 -1.62
N ALA A 936 -6.85 -40.55 -1.72
CA ALA A 936 -7.78 -41.44 -2.41
C ALA A 936 -7.48 -41.51 -3.92
N GLY A 937 -7.16 -40.37 -4.55
CA GLY A 937 -6.74 -40.31 -5.96
C GLY A 937 -5.51 -41.19 -6.25
N HIS A 938 -4.46 -41.06 -5.45
CA HIS A 938 -3.25 -41.90 -5.56
C HIS A 938 -3.54 -43.40 -5.35
N LEU A 939 -4.41 -43.74 -4.40
CA LEU A 939 -4.81 -45.12 -4.16
C LEU A 939 -5.53 -45.72 -5.37
N VAL A 940 -6.48 -44.99 -5.95
CA VAL A 940 -7.22 -45.41 -7.14
C VAL A 940 -6.28 -45.61 -8.33
N ALA A 941 -5.36 -44.66 -8.56
CA ALA A 941 -4.40 -44.75 -9.67
C ALA A 941 -3.52 -46.01 -9.60
N MET A 942 -2.97 -46.30 -8.42
CA MET A 942 -2.14 -47.49 -8.21
C MET A 942 -2.94 -48.79 -8.30
N LEU A 943 -4.15 -48.82 -7.72
CA LEU A 943 -4.98 -50.02 -7.69
C LEU A 943 -5.39 -50.44 -9.11
N LEU A 944 -5.75 -49.48 -9.97
CA LEU A 944 -6.18 -49.76 -11.34
C LEU A 944 -5.08 -50.44 -12.18
N PHE A 945 -3.82 -50.01 -12.04
CA PHE A 945 -2.69 -50.68 -12.71
C PHE A 945 -2.31 -52.01 -12.05
N ALA A 946 -2.48 -52.17 -10.74
CA ALA A 946 -2.24 -53.45 -10.07
C ALA A 946 -3.21 -54.56 -10.57
N ILE A 947 -4.47 -54.21 -10.81
CA ILE A 947 -5.52 -55.16 -11.19
C ILE A 947 -5.77 -55.28 -12.70
N ILE A 948 -5.07 -54.49 -13.54
CA ILE A 948 -5.35 -54.44 -14.98
C ILE A 948 -5.22 -55.85 -15.64
N PRO A 949 -6.25 -56.30 -16.41
CA PRO A 949 -6.21 -57.57 -17.13
C PRO A 949 -5.30 -57.49 -18.37
N GLU A 950 -5.04 -58.63 -19.04
CA GLU A 950 -4.12 -58.68 -20.20
C GLU A 950 -4.57 -57.81 -21.37
N ASN A 951 -5.87 -57.80 -21.65
CA ASN A 951 -6.49 -56.94 -22.67
C ASN A 951 -7.21 -55.76 -22.01
N GLY A 952 -6.56 -55.12 -21.03
CA GLY A 952 -7.12 -53.98 -20.30
C GLY A 952 -7.46 -52.82 -21.24
N SER A 953 -8.73 -52.37 -21.21
CA SER A 953 -9.15 -51.21 -21.99
C SER A 953 -8.58 -49.92 -21.39
N TYR A 954 -8.07 -49.04 -22.26
CA TYR A 954 -7.64 -47.69 -21.91
C TYR A 954 -8.71 -46.95 -21.09
N TRP A 955 -9.97 -47.01 -21.53
CA TRP A 955 -11.08 -46.28 -20.92
C TRP A 955 -11.44 -46.77 -19.50
N ALA A 956 -11.23 -48.05 -19.22
CA ALA A 956 -11.61 -48.66 -17.94
C ALA A 956 -10.51 -48.55 -16.87
N TYR A 957 -9.24 -48.58 -17.29
CA TYR A 957 -8.11 -48.66 -16.35
C TYR A 957 -7.16 -47.47 -16.46
N VAL A 958 -6.67 -47.17 -17.67
CA VAL A 958 -5.62 -46.16 -17.85
C VAL A 958 -6.16 -44.74 -17.67
N MET A 959 -7.25 -44.37 -18.35
CA MET A 959 -7.82 -43.02 -18.23
C MET A 959 -8.26 -42.67 -16.79
N PRO A 960 -9.01 -43.53 -16.06
CA PRO A 960 -9.38 -43.22 -14.68
C PRO A 960 -8.16 -43.18 -13.75
N ALA A 961 -7.13 -43.98 -14.01
CA ALA A 961 -5.88 -43.92 -13.24
C ALA A 961 -5.15 -42.59 -13.44
N MET A 962 -5.11 -42.05 -14.67
CA MET A 962 -4.53 -40.73 -14.94
C MET A 962 -5.27 -39.62 -14.19
N ILE A 963 -6.61 -39.66 -14.17
CA ILE A 963 -7.42 -38.70 -13.40
C ILE A 963 -7.13 -38.81 -11.91
N GLY A 964 -7.09 -40.04 -11.37
CA GLY A 964 -6.76 -40.30 -9.96
C GLY A 964 -5.36 -39.78 -9.59
N ALA A 965 -4.37 -40.00 -10.46
CA ALA A 965 -3.00 -39.54 -10.26
C ALA A 965 -2.92 -38.01 -10.22
N THR A 966 -3.61 -37.30 -11.12
CA THR A 966 -3.70 -35.82 -11.12
C THR A 966 -4.31 -35.28 -9.83
N VAL A 967 -5.47 -35.82 -9.43
CA VAL A 967 -6.15 -35.40 -8.20
C VAL A 967 -5.24 -35.60 -6.99
N GLY A 968 -4.44 -36.66 -6.99
CA GLY A 968 -3.42 -36.89 -5.96
C GLY A 968 -2.34 -35.82 -5.95
N ILE A 969 -1.57 -35.70 -7.03
CA ILE A 969 -0.36 -34.90 -7.04
C ILE A 969 -0.62 -33.39 -6.95
N ASP A 970 -1.61 -32.87 -7.70
CA ASP A 970 -1.79 -31.43 -7.85
C ASP A 970 -2.47 -30.80 -6.63
N ILE A 971 -3.40 -31.53 -6.01
CA ILE A 971 -4.01 -31.08 -4.75
C ILE A 971 -2.96 -31.09 -3.64
N ILE A 972 -2.15 -32.15 -3.53
CA ILE A 972 -1.06 -32.21 -2.55
C ILE A 972 -0.10 -31.04 -2.75
N TYR A 973 0.41 -30.84 -3.97
CA TYR A 973 1.38 -29.78 -4.26
C TYR A 973 0.87 -28.38 -3.91
N ASN A 974 -0.37 -28.05 -4.29
CA ASN A 974 -0.94 -26.74 -4.02
C ASN A 974 -1.17 -26.51 -2.52
N VAL A 975 -1.76 -27.48 -1.82
CA VAL A 975 -2.02 -27.40 -0.38
C VAL A 975 -0.70 -27.24 0.38
N THR A 976 0.29 -28.07 0.09
CA THR A 976 1.54 -28.09 0.85
C THR A 976 2.39 -26.86 0.59
N THR A 977 2.43 -26.37 -0.66
CA THR A 977 3.16 -25.16 -1.00
C THR A 977 2.63 -23.96 -0.23
N ILE A 978 1.30 -23.80 -0.12
CA ILE A 978 0.68 -22.71 0.64
C ILE A 978 0.97 -22.85 2.15
N PHE A 979 0.74 -24.03 2.74
CA PHE A 979 0.90 -24.20 4.19
C PHE A 979 2.35 -24.18 4.67
N ILE A 980 3.29 -24.68 3.87
CA ILE A 980 4.73 -24.66 4.23
C ILE A 980 5.28 -23.24 4.07
N THR A 981 4.98 -22.54 2.97
CA THR A 981 5.51 -21.18 2.75
C THR A 981 4.93 -20.13 3.70
N THR A 982 3.70 -20.32 4.19
CA THR A 982 3.08 -19.44 5.21
C THR A 982 3.62 -19.67 6.62
N SER A 983 4.28 -20.81 6.87
CA SER A 983 4.82 -21.14 8.20
C SER A 983 6.20 -20.56 8.51
N LEU A 984 6.86 -19.91 7.52
CA LEU A 984 8.17 -19.29 7.68
C LEU A 984 8.16 -17.76 7.41
N PRO A 985 9.05 -16.99 8.06
CA PRO A 985 9.22 -15.56 7.82
C PRO A 985 9.81 -15.25 6.42
N ARG A 986 9.76 -13.96 6.03
CA ARG A 986 10.10 -13.51 4.66
C ARG A 986 11.56 -13.73 4.28
N ASP A 987 12.45 -13.62 5.25
CA ASP A 987 13.90 -13.81 5.13
C ASP A 987 14.31 -15.26 4.89
N ARG A 988 13.40 -16.23 5.12
CA ARG A 988 13.67 -17.68 5.00
C ARG A 988 12.77 -18.41 4.02
N GLN A 989 12.13 -17.69 3.09
CA GLN A 989 11.26 -18.32 2.08
C GLN A 989 12.04 -19.27 1.14
N GLY A 990 13.35 -19.06 0.95
CA GLY A 990 14.23 -19.97 0.21
C GLY A 990 14.29 -21.37 0.83
N GLU A 991 14.33 -21.45 2.17
CA GLU A 991 14.31 -22.72 2.92
C GLU A 991 12.99 -23.49 2.73
N ALA A 992 11.85 -22.78 2.73
CA ALA A 992 10.53 -23.39 2.49
C ALA A 992 10.45 -24.06 1.11
N GLY A 993 10.90 -23.33 0.08
CA GLY A 993 10.94 -23.84 -1.30
C GLY A 993 11.93 -24.99 -1.47
N ALA A 994 13.07 -24.93 -0.80
CA ALA A 994 14.05 -26.01 -0.79
C ALA A 994 13.47 -27.28 -0.15
N LEU A 995 12.78 -27.16 0.99
CA LEU A 995 12.13 -28.29 1.65
C LEU A 995 11.08 -28.96 0.74
N ILE A 996 10.18 -28.19 0.13
CA ILE A 996 9.14 -28.73 -0.76
C ILE A 996 9.77 -29.52 -1.90
N ASN A 997 10.70 -28.90 -2.64
CA ASN A 997 11.34 -29.55 -3.78
C ASN A 997 12.22 -30.73 -3.35
N CYS A 998 12.80 -30.69 -2.15
CA CYS A 998 13.64 -31.76 -1.63
C CYS A 998 12.79 -32.99 -1.29
N ILE A 999 11.63 -32.80 -0.65
CA ILE A 999 10.67 -33.87 -0.39
C ILE A 999 10.21 -34.51 -1.71
N ILE A 1000 9.93 -33.70 -2.73
CA ILE A 1000 9.51 -34.19 -4.05
C ILE A 1000 10.62 -35.02 -4.70
N ALA A 1001 11.79 -34.43 -4.90
CA ALA A 1001 12.87 -35.03 -5.67
C ALA A 1001 13.47 -36.26 -4.97
N LEU A 1002 13.69 -36.19 -3.65
CA LEU A 1002 14.18 -37.33 -2.87
C LEU A 1002 13.10 -38.40 -2.70
N GLY A 1003 11.83 -38.02 -2.53
CA GLY A 1003 10.72 -38.96 -2.42
C GLY A 1003 10.61 -39.83 -3.67
N ILE A 1004 10.61 -39.20 -4.86
CA ILE A 1004 10.62 -39.87 -6.15
C ILE A 1004 11.79 -40.86 -6.23
N SER A 1005 13.02 -40.39 -5.99
CA SER A 1005 14.23 -41.20 -6.19
C SER A 1005 14.34 -42.36 -5.19
N PHE A 1006 14.02 -42.13 -3.91
CA PHE A 1006 14.10 -43.14 -2.86
C PHE A 1006 13.07 -44.26 -3.03
N PHE A 1007 11.79 -43.92 -3.23
CA PHE A 1007 10.75 -44.93 -3.38
C PHE A 1007 10.78 -45.63 -4.74
N LEU A 1008 11.27 -44.96 -5.78
CA LEU A 1008 11.56 -45.62 -7.06
C LEU A 1008 12.64 -46.69 -6.88
N GLY A 1009 13.73 -46.40 -6.16
CA GLY A 1009 14.77 -47.40 -5.86
C GLY A 1009 14.27 -48.59 -5.03
N LEU A 1010 13.37 -48.37 -4.06
CA LEU A 1010 12.74 -49.46 -3.31
C LEU A 1010 11.80 -50.31 -4.15
N ALA A 1011 11.00 -49.67 -5.00
CA ALA A 1011 10.12 -50.38 -5.93
C ALA A 1011 10.92 -51.21 -6.93
N ASP A 1012 12.02 -50.66 -7.42
CA ASP A 1012 12.96 -51.32 -8.31
C ASP A 1012 13.59 -52.56 -7.68
N LEU A 1013 14.04 -52.45 -6.43
CA LEU A 1013 14.49 -53.61 -5.66
C LEU A 1013 13.42 -54.69 -5.54
N ALA A 1014 12.16 -54.29 -5.31
CA ALA A 1014 11.04 -55.23 -5.22
C ALA A 1014 10.71 -55.89 -6.57
N VAL A 1015 10.82 -55.15 -7.67
CA VAL A 1015 10.63 -55.65 -9.04
C VAL A 1015 11.75 -56.61 -9.43
N ALA A 1016 13.01 -56.23 -9.21
CA ALA A 1016 14.19 -57.06 -9.48
C ALA A 1016 14.17 -58.37 -8.68
N SER A 1017 13.79 -58.32 -7.39
CA SER A 1017 13.68 -59.52 -6.55
C SER A 1017 12.59 -60.50 -7.02
N ASN A 1018 11.65 -60.03 -7.86
CA ASN A 1018 10.52 -60.81 -8.37
C ASN A 1018 10.59 -61.01 -9.90
N GLU A 1019 11.76 -60.85 -10.51
CA GLU A 1019 11.95 -60.98 -11.97
C GLU A 1019 11.43 -62.32 -12.55
N HIS A 1020 11.48 -63.39 -11.74
CA HIS A 1020 10.97 -64.72 -12.08
C HIS A 1020 9.47 -64.76 -12.43
N LEU A 1021 8.68 -63.73 -12.08
CA LEU A 1021 7.25 -63.62 -12.42
C LEU A 1021 7.00 -63.10 -13.86
N GLY A 1022 8.06 -62.77 -14.61
CA GLY A 1022 8.01 -62.16 -15.94
C GLY A 1022 7.65 -60.68 -15.88
N THR A 1023 7.95 -59.92 -16.94
CA THR A 1023 7.85 -58.44 -16.98
C THR A 1023 6.53 -57.89 -16.42
N ARG A 1024 5.40 -58.48 -16.81
CA ARG A 1024 4.07 -58.08 -16.32
C ARG A 1024 3.87 -58.39 -14.84
N GLY A 1025 4.28 -59.57 -14.38
CA GLY A 1025 4.17 -59.98 -12.99
C GLY A 1025 5.03 -59.11 -12.08
N SER A 1026 6.27 -58.86 -12.50
CA SER A 1026 7.22 -58.01 -11.77
C SER A 1026 6.72 -56.56 -11.68
N PHE A 1027 6.22 -55.96 -12.76
CA PHE A 1027 5.65 -54.60 -12.70
C PHE A 1027 4.41 -54.51 -11.81
N LYS A 1028 3.59 -55.55 -11.73
CA LYS A 1028 2.46 -55.59 -10.77
C LYS A 1028 2.92 -55.54 -9.32
N VAL A 1029 4.11 -56.07 -8.99
CA VAL A 1029 4.69 -55.95 -7.64
C VAL A 1029 4.95 -54.48 -7.29
N ALA A 1030 5.47 -53.67 -8.23
CA ALA A 1030 5.63 -52.23 -8.03
C ALA A 1030 4.29 -51.52 -7.77
N PHE A 1031 3.23 -51.84 -8.52
CA PHE A 1031 1.91 -51.24 -8.28
C PHE A 1031 1.29 -51.66 -6.95
N TRP A 1032 1.42 -52.93 -6.54
CA TRP A 1032 0.96 -53.39 -5.23
C TRP A 1032 1.73 -52.76 -4.07
N PHE A 1033 3.04 -52.56 -4.24
CA PHE A 1033 3.85 -51.77 -3.31
C PHE A 1033 3.33 -50.32 -3.22
N GLY A 1034 3.02 -49.71 -4.37
CA GLY A 1034 2.37 -48.39 -4.46
C GLY A 1034 1.01 -48.34 -3.76
N VAL A 1035 0.16 -49.37 -3.89
CA VAL A 1035 -1.14 -49.47 -3.20
C VAL A 1035 -0.95 -49.47 -1.68
N GLY A 1036 0.00 -50.26 -1.17
CA GLY A 1036 0.31 -50.31 0.26
C GLY A 1036 0.78 -48.94 0.79
N LEU A 1037 1.64 -48.26 0.03
CA LEU A 1037 2.15 -46.94 0.37
C LEU A 1037 1.05 -45.86 0.31
N SER A 1038 0.17 -45.90 -0.71
CA SER A 1038 -1.01 -45.02 -0.83
C SER A 1038 -1.98 -45.20 0.33
N GLY A 1039 -2.25 -46.44 0.73
CA GLY A 1039 -3.13 -46.75 1.86
C GLY A 1039 -2.58 -46.19 3.19
N ALA A 1040 -1.27 -46.37 3.43
CA ALA A 1040 -0.61 -45.82 4.60
C ALA A 1040 -0.64 -44.29 4.61
N SER A 1041 -0.36 -43.64 3.48
CA SER A 1041 -0.43 -42.17 3.34
C SER A 1041 -1.85 -41.64 3.56
N LEU A 1042 -2.87 -42.30 3.04
CA LEU A 1042 -4.28 -41.93 3.23
C LEU A 1042 -4.69 -41.97 4.70
N VAL A 1043 -4.29 -43.02 5.42
CA VAL A 1043 -4.53 -43.11 6.88
C VAL A 1043 -3.80 -41.99 7.61
N ALA A 1044 -2.54 -41.71 7.26
CA ALA A 1044 -1.77 -40.64 7.87
C ALA A 1044 -2.40 -39.25 7.65
N PHE A 1045 -2.93 -38.97 6.45
CA PHE A 1045 -3.65 -37.72 6.16
C PHE A 1045 -4.86 -37.48 7.08
N ALA A 1046 -5.54 -38.53 7.53
CA ALA A 1046 -6.68 -38.40 8.45
C ALA A 1046 -6.30 -37.81 9.82
N PHE A 1047 -5.06 -38.02 10.26
CA PHE A 1047 -4.54 -37.51 11.54
C PHE A 1047 -3.93 -36.12 11.44
N ILE A 1048 -3.75 -35.58 10.23
CA ILE A 1048 -3.20 -34.25 10.01
C ILE A 1048 -4.30 -33.19 10.20
N LYS A 1049 -4.15 -32.36 11.24
CA LYS A 1049 -5.07 -31.26 11.55
C LYS A 1049 -4.57 -29.96 10.89
N ILE A 1050 -5.06 -29.69 9.68
CA ILE A 1050 -4.83 -28.44 8.94
C ILE A 1050 -6.18 -27.75 8.71
N GLY A 1051 -6.25 -26.46 9.05
CA GLY A 1051 -7.44 -25.62 8.88
C GLY A 1051 -7.76 -25.27 7.42
N SER A 1052 -8.79 -24.46 7.19
CA SER A 1052 -9.02 -23.82 5.89
C SER A 1052 -7.94 -22.77 5.63
N ALA A 1053 -7.47 -22.63 4.38
CA ALA A 1053 -6.56 -21.56 4.00
C ALA A 1053 -7.28 -20.19 4.02
N LYS A 1054 -7.51 -19.66 5.22
CA LYS A 1054 -7.93 -18.27 5.44
C LYS A 1054 -6.69 -17.38 5.46
N SER A 1055 -6.88 -16.07 5.27
CA SER A 1055 -5.83 -15.07 5.51
C SER A 1055 -5.51 -15.05 7.01
N GLU A 1056 -4.73 -16.03 7.46
CA GLU A 1056 -4.29 -16.14 8.84
C GLU A 1056 -2.95 -15.45 9.02
N LEU A 1057 -2.75 -15.01 10.26
CA LEU A 1057 -1.59 -14.25 10.70
C LEU A 1057 -0.28 -14.96 10.31
N THR A 1058 0.65 -14.20 9.73
CA THR A 1058 2.00 -14.66 9.35
C THR A 1058 2.76 -15.21 10.56
N HIS A 1059 3.84 -15.98 10.33
CA HIS A 1059 4.71 -16.42 11.44
C HIS A 1059 5.20 -15.23 12.29
N GLU A 1060 5.49 -14.09 11.67
CA GLU A 1060 5.88 -12.85 12.36
C GLU A 1060 4.72 -12.31 13.21
N GLU A 1061 3.51 -12.28 12.69
CA GLU A 1061 2.31 -11.84 13.42
C GLU A 1061 1.93 -12.82 14.56
N ARG A 1062 2.11 -14.13 14.36
CA ARG A 1062 1.88 -15.16 15.39
C ARG A 1062 2.93 -15.12 16.49
N VAL A 1063 4.21 -14.95 16.13
CA VAL A 1063 5.29 -14.79 17.11
C VAL A 1063 5.10 -13.48 17.87
N ASN A 1064 4.70 -12.39 17.21
CA ASN A 1064 4.35 -11.14 17.87
C ASN A 1064 3.15 -11.34 18.83
N LEU A 1065 2.11 -12.09 18.44
CA LEU A 1065 0.98 -12.40 19.33
C LEU A 1065 1.31 -13.38 20.46
N GLU A 1066 2.26 -14.30 20.28
CA GLU A 1066 2.66 -15.28 21.31
C GLU A 1066 3.69 -14.72 22.30
N THR A 1067 4.55 -13.78 21.89
CA THR A 1067 5.43 -13.02 22.79
C THR A 1067 4.65 -11.97 23.59
N LEU A 1068 3.57 -11.43 23.03
CA LEU A 1068 2.61 -10.56 23.69
C LEU A 1068 1.55 -11.41 24.41
N GLY A 1069 1.88 -11.98 25.57
CA GLY A 1069 0.85 -12.56 26.45
C GLY A 1069 -0.31 -11.56 26.70
N PRO A 1070 -1.51 -12.02 27.09
CA PRO A 1070 -2.76 -11.24 27.07
C PRO A 1070 -2.83 -9.97 27.96
N GLY A 1071 -1.71 -9.47 28.50
CA GLY A 1071 -1.63 -8.29 29.37
C GLY A 1071 -0.48 -7.30 29.08
N HIS A 1072 0.31 -7.44 28.02
CA HIS A 1072 1.41 -6.51 27.73
C HIS A 1072 1.45 -6.07 26.26
N VAL A 1073 0.52 -5.21 25.85
CA VAL A 1073 0.56 -4.50 24.54
C VAL A 1073 1.00 -3.03 24.73
N LEU A 1074 1.68 -2.73 25.82
CA LEU A 1074 2.23 -1.40 26.09
C LEU A 1074 3.71 -1.55 26.45
N SER A 1075 4.56 -0.81 25.73
CA SER A 1075 6.03 -0.79 25.75
C SER A 1075 6.75 -1.93 25.01
N ASN A 1076 7.21 -1.68 23.78
CA ASN A 1076 8.65 -1.62 23.48
C ASN A 1076 8.96 -1.38 21.99
N GLY A 1077 9.16 -0.11 21.64
CA GLY A 1077 10.04 0.32 20.54
C GLY A 1077 11.45 0.70 21.02
N HIS A 1078 11.84 0.34 22.26
CA HIS A 1078 13.03 0.94 22.91
C HIS A 1078 14.35 0.16 22.84
N ASP A 1079 14.42 -1.09 22.36
CA ASP A 1079 15.67 -1.89 22.50
C ASP A 1079 16.44 -2.21 21.21
N MET A 1080 16.17 -1.52 20.10
CA MET A 1080 16.97 -1.65 18.86
C MET A 1080 17.90 -0.46 18.57
N VAL A 1081 18.10 0.46 19.54
CA VAL A 1081 19.01 1.61 19.39
C VAL A 1081 20.19 1.59 20.38
N ALA A 1082 20.19 0.73 21.41
CA ALA A 1082 21.21 0.76 22.46
C ALA A 1082 22.44 -0.18 22.26
N ARG A 1083 22.80 -0.56 21.02
CA ARG A 1083 24.02 -1.36 20.75
C ARG A 1083 25.06 -0.72 19.83
N HIS A 1084 24.95 0.57 19.54
CA HIS A 1084 25.98 1.36 18.84
C HIS A 1084 26.30 2.67 19.58
N SER A 1085 26.67 2.59 20.86
CA SER A 1085 27.26 3.74 21.58
C SER A 1085 28.11 3.34 22.80
N ALA A 1086 28.82 2.21 22.74
CA ALA A 1086 29.75 1.80 23.81
C ALA A 1086 31.10 1.39 23.24
N SER A 1087 31.82 2.35 22.66
CA SER A 1087 33.27 2.26 22.46
C SER A 1087 33.87 3.67 22.55
N GLY A 1088 34.07 4.13 23.78
CA GLY A 1088 34.62 5.45 24.06
C GLY A 1088 34.97 5.62 25.53
N GLN A 1089 36.18 5.16 25.89
CA GLN A 1089 37.02 5.59 27.01
C GLN A 1089 36.40 5.76 28.41
N GLU A 1090 36.77 4.86 29.33
CA GLU A 1090 37.10 5.26 30.70
C GLU A 1090 38.47 4.71 31.10
N LEU A 1091 39.45 5.60 31.10
CA LEU A 1091 40.62 5.55 31.96
C LEU A 1091 40.16 5.94 33.37
N SER A 1092 40.31 5.05 34.33
CA SER A 1092 40.58 5.49 35.70
C SER A 1092 41.50 4.52 36.41
N HIS A 1093 42.49 5.14 37.04
CA HIS A 1093 43.46 4.58 37.96
C HIS A 1093 42.78 3.79 39.07
N ASP A 1094 43.37 2.66 39.45
CA ASP A 1094 43.40 2.28 40.86
C ASP A 1094 44.79 1.79 41.26
N THR A 1095 45.20 2.27 42.42
CA THR A 1095 46.51 2.12 43.05
C THR A 1095 46.64 0.81 43.80
N GLY A 1096 47.84 0.21 43.81
CA GLY A 1096 48.29 -0.58 44.97
C GLY A 1096 49.01 -1.89 44.66
N THR A 1097 50.32 -1.86 44.92
CA THR A 1097 51.31 -2.95 45.08
C THR A 1097 51.75 -3.77 43.87
#